data_AF-V5GCQ0-F1
#
_entry.id   AF-V5GCQ0-F1
#
_cell.length_a   1.000
_cell.length_b   1.000
_cell.length_c   1.000
_cell.angle_alpha   90.00
_cell.angle_beta   90.00
_cell.angle_gamma   90.00
#
_symmetry.space_group_name_H-M   'P 1'
#
loop_
_entity.id
_entity.type
_entity.pdbx_description
1 polymer ?
#
loop_
_entity_poly.entity_id
_entity_poly.type
_entity_poly.pdbx_seq_one_letter_code
_entity_poly.pdbx_strand_id
1 'polypeptide(L)'
;MWSIWALTLVFIIVVLIKRLRSPLTALPGPLITSITSIWIKYQEFSANRRLYIHELHNRYGPVVRLSPNEVSFTSLEAIKEIYASGGSGYDRTELYSLFAQFGQKWVVMPLAFSRNQSLIYSDQDHVFDFDQRKRCFADRYSMTNIMRKESIASIQENAAAFVRKCMDTSGTSVDVYELLHCYALDCVTHFMFSPGGTHSLTRSKDFELMEELTYHSSLQKNLLAHYFPGLEPYFPTFLLPRLSPKSNQYVLDKVEEGLSADEYTLVRRLLGKDNDLHNIQVAAECKDHMAAGIDTTGDGLCFLMWELSQPHNRHVQERLHHEVKQVSADTSLEDLPYLDAVIKEALRLAPPIPMSFPRYVPKGGRIIDGYHIPEGTIVSCQPYSVHRLNEQAFPCPDTFCPERWLEPDGANDRNRLFFAFSTGARGCTGKNLALMEMKILLRDVYSRFKTEVAPDMQGNCHICIGAQIFHAKTLEDMNPIEFPTASLSTRVSLRWIPEPAFENTDTIVLSVGGWYVDLRMDKHTGAIDWAIAGERIVESTKPAKVLFTHELDSHGEFSSSDLGTFSKLPNGDDLETGSMPRADVPGAPITAYEEVWHELEPCEAPEPGTDKPQAWILESVDEQEDSNEGGVEEKRLVKTFLGRIASTYVALRQEQIHKREIGHDGKRKVTKTGGPVKARREEWRKGANGEPGKWSVKYVVEDESNSLPGLSMQADGKFQGEDTDEWKKEGRIVDVNGEKYTVRAFEYGRRA
;
A
#
# COMPACT_ATOMS: atom_id res chain seq x y z
N MET A 1 -52.13 -4.73 -24.35
CA MET A 1 -51.83 -4.76 -22.90
C MET A 1 -51.74 -6.18 -22.34
N TRP A 2 -52.79 -7.00 -22.41
CA TRP A 2 -52.76 -8.40 -21.94
C TRP A 2 -51.64 -9.26 -22.54
N SER A 3 -51.34 -9.08 -23.83
CA SER A 3 -50.24 -9.79 -24.50
C SER A 3 -48.85 -9.43 -23.95
N ILE A 4 -48.65 -8.18 -23.51
CA ILE A 4 -47.38 -7.75 -22.90
C ILE A 4 -47.24 -8.40 -21.53
N TRP A 5 -48.29 -8.36 -20.70
CA TRP A 5 -48.30 -9.00 -19.38
C TRP A 5 -48.11 -10.53 -19.47
N ALA A 6 -48.73 -11.18 -20.46
CA ALA A 6 -48.54 -12.61 -20.70
C ALA A 6 -47.09 -12.94 -21.11
N LEU A 7 -46.48 -12.14 -22.00
CA LEU A 7 -45.07 -12.30 -22.40
C LEU A 7 -44.12 -12.08 -21.21
N THR A 8 -44.37 -11.06 -20.38
CA THR A 8 -43.59 -10.81 -19.16
C THR A 8 -43.71 -11.96 -18.17
N LEU A 9 -44.91 -12.50 -17.97
CA LEU A 9 -45.13 -13.65 -17.07
C LEU A 9 -44.40 -14.91 -17.57
N VAL A 10 -44.50 -15.21 -18.87
CA VAL A 10 -43.76 -16.33 -19.49
C VAL A 10 -42.26 -16.13 -19.34
N PHE A 11 -41.74 -14.92 -19.56
CA PHE A 11 -40.33 -14.60 -19.36
C PHE A 11 -39.88 -14.85 -17.92
N ILE A 12 -40.65 -14.37 -16.93
CA ILE A 12 -40.37 -14.58 -15.50
C ILE A 12 -40.36 -16.08 -15.17
N ILE A 13 -41.34 -16.85 -15.65
CA ILE A 13 -41.41 -18.31 -15.43
C ILE A 13 -40.19 -19.01 -16.05
N VAL A 14 -39.80 -18.66 -17.28
CA VAL A 14 -38.61 -19.23 -17.93
C VAL A 14 -37.34 -18.92 -17.14
N VAL A 15 -37.18 -17.68 -16.65
CA VAL A 15 -36.06 -17.27 -15.81
C VAL A 15 -36.03 -18.06 -14.50
N LEU A 16 -37.17 -18.19 -13.81
CA LEU A 16 -37.28 -18.95 -12.57
C LEU A 16 -36.97 -20.44 -12.78
N ILE A 17 -37.47 -21.05 -13.85
CA ILE A 17 -37.17 -22.46 -14.21
C ILE A 17 -35.67 -22.62 -14.51
N LYS A 18 -35.07 -21.72 -15.30
CA LYS A 18 -33.64 -21.74 -15.59
C LYS A 18 -32.80 -21.61 -14.33
N ARG A 19 -33.21 -20.74 -13.41
CA ARG A 19 -32.56 -20.58 -12.10
C ARG A 19 -32.67 -21.87 -11.30
N LEU A 20 -33.88 -22.40 -11.07
CA LEU A 20 -34.10 -23.59 -10.23
C LEU A 20 -33.45 -24.86 -10.79
N ARG A 21 -33.31 -24.97 -12.11
CA ARG A 21 -32.61 -26.08 -12.78
C ARG A 21 -31.10 -25.85 -12.92
N SER A 22 -30.59 -24.70 -12.53
CA SER A 22 -29.16 -24.40 -12.66
C SER A 22 -28.38 -25.25 -11.66
N PRO A 23 -27.31 -25.94 -12.10
CA PRO A 23 -26.42 -26.69 -11.20
C PRO A 23 -25.66 -25.76 -10.22
N LEU A 24 -25.67 -24.45 -10.49
CA LEU A 24 -25.04 -23.41 -9.68
C LEU A 24 -25.99 -22.80 -8.64
N THR A 25 -27.16 -23.40 -8.39
CA THR A 25 -28.17 -22.89 -7.43
C THR A 25 -27.67 -22.86 -5.98
N ALA A 26 -26.81 -23.81 -5.61
CA ALA A 26 -26.25 -23.91 -4.27
C ALA A 26 -25.16 -22.87 -3.97
N LEU A 27 -24.65 -22.17 -5.00
CA LEU A 27 -23.60 -21.17 -4.81
C LEU A 27 -24.15 -19.89 -4.20
N PRO A 28 -23.47 -19.31 -3.20
CA PRO A 28 -23.91 -18.08 -2.56
C PRO A 28 -23.69 -16.87 -3.47
N GLY A 29 -24.50 -15.83 -3.28
CA GLY A 29 -24.43 -14.59 -4.04
C GLY A 29 -25.79 -13.89 -4.13
N PRO A 30 -25.83 -12.64 -4.62
CA PRO A 30 -27.08 -11.90 -4.75
C PRO A 30 -28.08 -12.61 -5.68
N LEU A 31 -29.38 -12.47 -5.40
CA LEU A 31 -30.42 -13.07 -6.24
C LEU A 31 -30.30 -12.65 -7.71
N ILE A 32 -29.97 -11.37 -7.96
CA ILE A 32 -29.84 -10.82 -9.31
C ILE A 32 -28.73 -11.49 -10.12
N THR A 33 -27.62 -11.88 -9.50
CA THR A 33 -26.51 -12.54 -10.20
C THR A 33 -26.87 -13.96 -10.63
N SER A 34 -27.78 -14.63 -9.91
CA SER A 34 -28.31 -15.94 -10.32
C SER A 34 -29.27 -15.87 -11.53
N ILE A 35 -29.77 -14.67 -11.85
CA ILE A 35 -30.79 -14.43 -12.88
C ILE A 35 -30.17 -13.85 -14.16
N THR A 36 -29.25 -12.89 -14.04
CA THR A 36 -28.73 -12.14 -15.19
C THR A 36 -27.27 -11.74 -15.01
N SER A 37 -26.53 -11.67 -16.13
CA SER A 37 -25.18 -11.12 -16.18
C SER A 37 -25.15 -9.59 -16.32
N ILE A 38 -26.30 -8.93 -16.53
CA ILE A 38 -26.34 -7.48 -16.80
C ILE A 38 -25.69 -6.68 -15.68
N TRP A 39 -25.89 -7.09 -14.43
CA TRP A 39 -25.35 -6.36 -13.28
C TRP A 39 -23.81 -6.40 -13.24
N ILE A 40 -23.19 -7.57 -13.41
CA ILE A 40 -21.73 -7.66 -13.40
C ILE A 40 -21.10 -6.92 -14.60
N LYS A 41 -21.77 -6.94 -15.76
CA LYS A 41 -21.37 -6.16 -16.94
C LYS A 41 -21.46 -4.65 -16.69
N TYR A 42 -22.54 -4.19 -16.06
CA TYR A 42 -22.68 -2.78 -15.65
C TYR A 42 -21.52 -2.35 -14.73
N GLN A 43 -21.17 -3.18 -13.73
CA GLN A 43 -20.03 -2.91 -12.85
C GLN A 43 -18.70 -2.83 -13.63
N GLU A 44 -18.55 -3.62 -14.69
CA GLU A 44 -17.37 -3.57 -15.57
C GLU A 44 -17.33 -2.29 -16.41
N PHE A 45 -18.46 -1.87 -17.01
CA PHE A 45 -18.56 -0.60 -17.73
C PHE A 45 -18.32 0.62 -16.83
N SER A 46 -18.70 0.52 -15.56
CA SER A 46 -18.46 1.56 -14.54
C SER A 46 -17.10 1.44 -13.83
N ALA A 47 -16.20 0.56 -14.31
CA ALA A 47 -14.87 0.31 -13.72
C ALA A 47 -14.89 -0.13 -12.22
N ASN A 48 -16.03 -0.58 -11.71
CA ASN A 48 -16.25 -0.97 -10.31
C ASN A 48 -16.25 -2.48 -10.09
N ARG A 49 -16.17 -3.28 -11.15
CA ARG A 49 -16.23 -4.76 -11.10
C ARG A 49 -15.36 -5.38 -10.01
N ARG A 50 -14.10 -4.95 -9.90
CA ARG A 50 -13.15 -5.44 -8.88
C ARG A 50 -13.69 -5.24 -7.45
N LEU A 51 -14.08 -4.01 -7.13
CA LEU A 51 -14.55 -3.64 -5.79
C LEU A 51 -15.86 -4.36 -5.46
N TYR A 52 -16.77 -4.42 -6.43
CA TYR A 52 -18.02 -5.16 -6.29
C TYR A 52 -17.78 -6.64 -5.99
N ILE A 53 -16.88 -7.33 -6.73
CA ILE A 53 -16.54 -8.73 -6.47
C ILE A 53 -15.93 -8.89 -5.07
N HIS A 54 -15.06 -7.97 -4.65
CA HIS A 54 -14.47 -8.01 -3.31
C HIS A 54 -15.52 -7.84 -2.20
N GLU A 55 -16.45 -6.89 -2.35
CA GLU A 55 -17.58 -6.70 -1.43
C GLU A 55 -18.45 -7.96 -1.34
N LEU A 56 -18.71 -8.62 -2.48
CA LEU A 56 -19.44 -9.88 -2.46
C LEU A 56 -18.69 -10.98 -1.69
N HIS A 57 -17.38 -11.09 -1.85
CA HIS A 57 -16.60 -12.05 -1.07
C HIS A 57 -16.59 -11.74 0.43
N ASN A 58 -16.50 -10.46 0.82
CA ASN A 58 -16.66 -10.04 2.22
C ASN A 58 -18.02 -10.48 2.80
N ARG A 59 -19.08 -10.45 1.98
CA ARG A 59 -20.44 -10.78 2.41
C ARG A 59 -20.81 -12.27 2.37
N TYR A 60 -20.36 -12.98 1.34
CA TYR A 60 -20.81 -14.34 1.02
C TYR A 60 -19.72 -15.40 1.24
N GLY A 61 -18.48 -14.99 1.52
CA GLY A 61 -17.36 -15.88 1.77
C GLY A 61 -16.51 -16.19 0.54
N PRO A 62 -15.71 -17.27 0.57
CA PRO A 62 -14.64 -17.50 -0.40
C PRO A 62 -15.12 -17.87 -1.81
N VAL A 63 -16.37 -18.27 -1.97
CA VAL A 63 -17.01 -18.66 -3.23
C VAL A 63 -18.20 -17.74 -3.48
N VAL A 64 -18.34 -17.16 -4.66
CA VAL A 64 -19.45 -16.26 -4.99
C VAL A 64 -19.91 -16.44 -6.43
N ARG A 65 -21.22 -16.53 -6.65
CA ARG A 65 -21.83 -16.50 -7.99
C ARG A 65 -21.97 -15.06 -8.50
N LEU A 66 -21.24 -14.74 -9.58
CA LEU A 66 -21.22 -13.41 -10.19
C LEU A 66 -22.26 -13.24 -11.32
N SER A 67 -22.59 -14.32 -12.00
CA SER A 67 -23.60 -14.34 -13.06
C SER A 67 -24.25 -15.74 -13.17
N PRO A 68 -25.26 -15.94 -14.04
CA PRO A 68 -25.89 -17.24 -14.19
C PRO A 68 -24.91 -18.36 -14.56
N ASN A 69 -23.77 -18.04 -15.19
CA ASN A 69 -22.74 -18.99 -15.60
C ASN A 69 -21.32 -18.54 -15.21
N GLU A 70 -21.17 -17.74 -14.14
CA GLU A 70 -19.87 -17.22 -13.70
C GLU A 70 -19.73 -17.24 -12.18
N VAL A 71 -18.58 -17.70 -11.70
CA VAL A 71 -18.27 -17.91 -10.29
C VAL A 71 -16.87 -17.37 -9.97
N SER A 72 -16.74 -16.71 -8.82
CA SER A 72 -15.46 -16.22 -8.31
C SER A 72 -15.06 -16.96 -7.03
N PHE A 73 -13.77 -17.19 -6.89
CA PHE A 73 -13.14 -17.91 -5.80
C PHE A 73 -11.97 -17.11 -5.22
N THR A 74 -11.66 -17.32 -3.94
CA THR A 74 -10.53 -16.67 -3.25
C THR A 74 -9.68 -17.64 -2.41
N SER A 75 -10.06 -18.91 -2.34
CA SER A 75 -9.33 -19.93 -1.60
C SER A 75 -8.03 -20.35 -2.30
N LEU A 76 -7.07 -20.85 -1.53
CA LEU A 76 -5.84 -21.43 -2.08
C LEU A 76 -6.12 -22.67 -2.93
N GLU A 77 -7.09 -23.50 -2.53
CA GLU A 77 -7.42 -24.73 -3.26
C GLU A 77 -8.04 -24.43 -4.62
N ALA A 78 -8.91 -23.41 -4.71
CA ALA A 78 -9.43 -22.94 -5.99
C ALA A 78 -8.31 -22.38 -6.90
N ILE A 79 -7.36 -21.63 -6.34
CA ILE A 79 -6.21 -21.14 -7.11
C ILE A 79 -5.41 -22.31 -7.69
N LYS A 80 -5.15 -23.35 -6.89
CA LYS A 80 -4.42 -24.54 -7.33
C LYS A 80 -5.17 -25.29 -8.43
N GLU A 81 -6.46 -25.51 -8.26
CA GLU A 81 -7.30 -26.23 -9.23
C GLU A 81 -7.42 -25.48 -10.56
N ILE A 82 -7.71 -24.16 -10.50
CA ILE A 82 -7.97 -23.36 -11.71
C ILE A 82 -6.68 -23.01 -12.46
N TYR A 83 -5.57 -22.76 -11.76
CA TYR A 83 -4.37 -22.16 -12.38
C TYR A 83 -3.09 -23.00 -12.27
N ALA A 84 -2.95 -23.89 -11.27
CA ALA A 84 -1.69 -24.61 -11.01
C ALA A 84 -1.69 -26.02 -11.65
N SER A 85 -1.15 -27.01 -10.94
CA SER A 85 -0.71 -28.32 -11.45
C SER A 85 -1.81 -29.23 -12.05
N GLY A 86 -3.08 -28.81 -12.04
CA GLY A 86 -4.21 -29.46 -12.73
C GLY A 86 -4.76 -28.69 -13.95
N GLY A 87 -4.22 -27.50 -14.23
CA GLY A 87 -4.81 -26.47 -15.11
C GLY A 87 -4.66 -26.65 -16.62
N SER A 88 -4.22 -27.80 -17.13
CA SER A 88 -4.10 -28.02 -18.58
C SER A 88 -5.43 -28.04 -19.33
N GLY A 89 -6.57 -28.12 -18.62
CA GLY A 89 -7.91 -28.12 -19.22
C GLY A 89 -8.68 -26.81 -19.16
N TYR A 90 -8.23 -25.81 -18.38
CA TYR A 90 -8.99 -24.59 -18.13
C TYR A 90 -8.64 -23.49 -19.12
N ASP A 91 -9.47 -23.29 -20.16
CA ASP A 91 -9.20 -22.33 -21.22
C ASP A 91 -9.57 -20.88 -20.87
N ARG A 92 -8.82 -19.91 -21.41
CA ARG A 92 -9.03 -18.47 -21.16
C ARG A 92 -10.28 -17.95 -21.87
N THR A 93 -11.15 -17.19 -21.23
CA THR A 93 -12.39 -16.73 -21.89
C THR A 93 -12.15 -15.75 -23.05
N GLU A 94 -13.20 -15.45 -23.81
CA GLU A 94 -13.21 -14.43 -24.87
C GLU A 94 -12.83 -13.02 -24.38
N LEU A 95 -12.98 -12.71 -23.09
CA LEU A 95 -12.55 -11.43 -22.50
C LEU A 95 -11.10 -11.07 -22.87
N TYR A 96 -10.23 -12.06 -23.03
CA TYR A 96 -8.83 -11.85 -23.38
C TYR A 96 -8.62 -11.31 -24.80
N SER A 97 -9.63 -11.39 -25.68
CA SER A 97 -9.56 -10.81 -27.03
C SER A 97 -9.49 -9.28 -27.04
N LEU A 98 -9.82 -8.63 -25.91
CA LEU A 98 -9.71 -7.18 -25.75
C LEU A 98 -8.27 -6.67 -25.92
N PHE A 99 -7.28 -7.56 -25.77
CA PHE A 99 -5.86 -7.23 -25.81
C PHE A 99 -5.18 -7.66 -27.12
N ALA A 100 -5.95 -8.13 -28.10
CA ALA A 100 -5.42 -8.61 -29.38
C ALA A 100 -4.73 -7.47 -30.19
N GLN A 101 -3.60 -7.79 -30.82
CA GLN A 101 -2.79 -6.85 -31.60
C GLN A 101 -2.86 -7.17 -33.09
N PHE A 102 -2.90 -6.14 -33.96
CA PHE A 102 -2.94 -6.26 -35.42
C PHE A 102 -4.05 -7.17 -36.00
N GLY A 103 -5.17 -7.34 -35.28
CA GLY A 103 -6.23 -8.26 -35.69
C GLY A 103 -5.79 -9.73 -35.75
N GLN A 104 -4.59 -10.03 -35.25
CA GLN A 104 -4.14 -11.40 -35.02
C GLN A 104 -4.75 -11.88 -33.70
N LYS A 105 -5.09 -13.17 -33.64
CA LYS A 105 -5.25 -13.83 -32.32
C LYS A 105 -3.86 -13.81 -31.63
N TRP A 106 -3.68 -14.33 -30.40
CA TRP A 106 -2.34 -14.67 -29.80
C TRP A 106 -1.58 -13.50 -29.07
N VAL A 107 -0.73 -13.62 -28.01
CA VAL A 107 -0.16 -14.74 -27.17
C VAL A 107 0.03 -14.41 -25.66
N VAL A 108 0.28 -13.18 -25.22
CA VAL A 108 0.32 -12.84 -23.77
C VAL A 108 -1.10 -12.96 -23.20
N MET A 109 -2.12 -12.76 -24.06
CA MET A 109 -3.54 -12.99 -23.80
C MET A 109 -4.22 -13.89 -24.86
N PRO A 110 -3.96 -15.21 -24.92
CA PRO A 110 -4.60 -16.08 -25.91
C PRO A 110 -6.05 -16.38 -25.52
N LEU A 111 -6.90 -16.32 -26.53
CA LEU A 111 -8.25 -16.86 -26.57
C LEU A 111 -8.31 -18.37 -26.26
N ALA A 112 -9.32 -18.81 -25.51
CA ALA A 112 -9.88 -20.16 -25.64
C ALA A 112 -10.46 -20.36 -27.03
N PHE A 113 -10.49 -21.62 -27.42
CA PHE A 113 -11.27 -22.14 -28.53
C PHE A 113 -12.76 -21.76 -28.39
N SER A 114 -13.24 -20.73 -29.10
CA SER A 114 -14.69 -20.51 -29.27
C SER A 114 -15.18 -21.29 -30.48
N ARG A 115 -16.04 -22.28 -30.24
CA ARG A 115 -16.66 -23.14 -31.25
C ARG A 115 -17.62 -22.42 -32.21
N ASN A 116 -17.84 -21.11 -32.04
CA ASN A 116 -18.91 -20.37 -32.74
C ASN A 116 -18.50 -19.00 -33.31
N GLN A 117 -17.20 -18.67 -33.44
CA GLN A 117 -16.80 -17.37 -34.00
C GLN A 117 -16.09 -17.53 -35.35
N SER A 118 -16.87 -17.88 -36.37
CA SER A 118 -16.43 -18.08 -37.77
C SER A 118 -16.67 -16.87 -38.69
N LEU A 119 -16.86 -15.66 -38.15
CA LEU A 119 -17.35 -14.51 -38.96
C LEU A 119 -16.43 -13.29 -39.02
N ILE A 120 -15.25 -13.31 -38.40
CA ILE A 120 -14.33 -12.15 -38.41
C ILE A 120 -12.91 -12.50 -38.87
N TYR A 121 -12.54 -13.79 -38.97
CA TYR A 121 -11.16 -14.20 -39.26
C TYR A 121 -11.13 -15.35 -40.27
N SER A 122 -10.19 -15.29 -41.21
CA SER A 122 -10.03 -16.27 -42.30
C SER A 122 -9.66 -17.65 -41.77
N ASP A 123 -10.33 -18.68 -42.29
CA ASP A 123 -10.21 -20.11 -41.96
C ASP A 123 -8.85 -20.77 -42.31
N GLN A 124 -7.80 -19.98 -42.64
CA GLN A 124 -6.55 -20.50 -43.21
C GLN A 124 -5.31 -20.41 -42.30
N ASP A 125 -5.39 -19.83 -41.11
CA ASP A 125 -4.21 -19.70 -40.24
C ASP A 125 -4.06 -20.91 -39.32
N HIS A 126 -2.96 -21.65 -39.46
CA HIS A 126 -2.57 -22.74 -38.57
C HIS A 126 -2.62 -22.28 -37.09
N VAL A 127 -3.59 -22.82 -36.35
CA VAL A 127 -3.86 -22.54 -34.93
C VAL A 127 -2.78 -23.20 -34.07
N PHE A 128 -1.64 -22.53 -33.87
CA PHE A 128 -0.66 -22.98 -32.88
C PHE A 128 -1.23 -22.86 -31.46
N ASP A 129 -1.19 -23.98 -30.73
CA ASP A 129 -1.56 -24.07 -29.31
C ASP A 129 -0.72 -23.09 -28.44
N PHE A 130 -1.31 -22.53 -27.38
CA PHE A 130 -0.63 -21.59 -26.46
C PHE A 130 0.69 -22.16 -25.95
N ASP A 131 0.68 -23.45 -25.58
CA ASP A 131 1.86 -24.12 -25.05
C ASP A 131 2.96 -24.27 -26.10
N GLN A 132 2.61 -24.38 -27.39
CA GLN A 132 3.58 -24.44 -28.48
C GLN A 132 4.20 -23.07 -28.74
N ARG A 133 3.39 -21.99 -28.74
CA ARG A 133 3.89 -20.62 -28.96
C ARG A 133 4.74 -20.11 -27.80
N LYS A 134 4.33 -20.32 -26.55
CA LYS A 134 5.12 -19.93 -25.38
C LYS A 134 6.51 -20.56 -25.41
N ARG A 135 6.64 -21.80 -25.90
CA ARG A 135 7.96 -22.46 -26.06
C ARG A 135 8.87 -21.75 -27.06
N CYS A 136 8.34 -20.98 -28.01
CA CYS A 136 9.14 -20.25 -29.01
C CYS A 136 9.97 -19.12 -28.40
N PHE A 137 9.60 -18.60 -27.22
CA PHE A 137 10.29 -17.47 -26.59
C PHE A 137 10.48 -17.57 -25.07
N ALA A 138 9.91 -18.57 -24.40
CA ALA A 138 10.01 -18.71 -22.94
C ALA A 138 11.46 -18.73 -22.43
N ASP A 139 12.40 -19.23 -23.24
CA ASP A 139 13.82 -19.23 -22.89
C ASP A 139 14.39 -17.81 -22.72
N ARG A 140 13.85 -16.82 -23.45
CA ARG A 140 14.25 -15.41 -23.33
C ARG A 140 13.89 -14.80 -21.99
N TYR A 141 12.82 -15.29 -21.36
CA TYR A 141 12.33 -14.85 -20.05
C TYR A 141 12.85 -15.70 -18.88
N SER A 142 13.73 -16.67 -19.16
CA SER A 142 14.43 -17.40 -18.10
C SER A 142 15.37 -16.47 -17.34
N MET A 143 15.56 -16.72 -16.04
CA MET A 143 16.52 -15.96 -15.23
C MET A 143 17.92 -15.97 -15.84
N THR A 144 18.35 -17.10 -16.43
CA THR A 144 19.64 -17.21 -17.10
C THR A 144 19.80 -16.23 -18.26
N ASN A 145 18.74 -15.95 -19.03
CA ASN A 145 18.81 -15.00 -20.13
C ASN A 145 18.72 -13.54 -19.66
N ILE A 146 17.89 -13.27 -18.64
CA ILE A 146 17.73 -11.93 -18.05
C ILE A 146 19.00 -11.49 -17.32
N MET A 147 19.71 -12.41 -16.67
CA MET A 147 20.95 -12.14 -15.94
C MET A 147 22.19 -12.01 -16.84
N ARG A 148 22.03 -12.04 -18.18
CA ARG A 148 23.13 -11.74 -19.10
C ARG A 148 23.67 -10.33 -18.84
N LYS A 149 24.99 -10.16 -18.98
CA LYS A 149 25.66 -8.88 -18.70
C LYS A 149 25.09 -7.74 -19.52
N GLU A 150 24.80 -8.00 -20.79
CA GLU A 150 24.24 -7.03 -21.74
C GLU A 150 22.84 -6.60 -21.30
N SER A 151 21.96 -7.56 -20.96
CA SER A 151 20.60 -7.28 -20.51
C SER A 151 20.58 -6.50 -19.19
N ILE A 152 21.41 -6.89 -18.22
CA ILE A 152 21.51 -6.17 -16.94
C ILE A 152 22.10 -4.78 -17.12
N ALA A 153 23.11 -4.62 -17.98
CA ALA A 153 23.71 -3.33 -18.28
C ALA A 153 22.68 -2.35 -18.87
N SER A 154 21.81 -2.80 -19.79
CA SER A 154 20.74 -1.96 -20.33
C SER A 154 19.73 -1.53 -19.27
N ILE A 155 19.34 -2.42 -18.35
CA ILE A 155 18.42 -2.06 -17.25
C ILE A 155 19.09 -1.07 -16.29
N GLN A 156 20.38 -1.24 -15.99
CA GLN A 156 21.15 -0.33 -15.16
C GLN A 156 21.33 1.05 -15.81
N GLU A 157 21.57 1.10 -17.12
CA GLU A 157 21.66 2.34 -17.89
C GLU A 157 20.32 3.10 -17.86
N ASN A 158 19.20 2.40 -18.08
CA ASN A 158 17.87 2.98 -17.98
C ASN A 158 17.57 3.50 -16.57
N ALA A 159 17.97 2.77 -15.52
CA ALA A 159 17.81 3.20 -14.13
C ALA A 159 18.66 4.43 -13.81
N ALA A 160 19.89 4.49 -14.33
CA ALA A 160 20.76 5.65 -14.20
C ALA A 160 20.19 6.88 -14.95
N ALA A 161 19.58 6.68 -16.13
CA ALA A 161 18.90 7.73 -16.86
C ALA A 161 17.69 8.27 -16.09
N PHE A 162 16.89 7.39 -15.46
CA PHE A 162 15.79 7.77 -14.58
C PHE A 162 16.28 8.62 -13.40
N VAL A 163 17.32 8.16 -12.70
CA VAL A 163 17.91 8.89 -11.57
C VAL A 163 18.43 10.26 -12.01
N ARG A 164 19.13 10.33 -13.14
CA ARG A 164 19.62 11.61 -13.69
C ARG A 164 18.47 12.57 -13.97
N LYS A 165 17.38 12.09 -14.57
CA LYS A 165 16.19 12.91 -14.83
C LYS A 165 15.56 13.45 -13.54
N CYS A 166 15.54 12.64 -12.48
CA CYS A 166 15.09 13.08 -11.16
C CYS A 166 16.01 14.17 -10.59
N MET A 167 17.33 14.02 -10.73
CA MET A 167 18.31 15.00 -10.25
C MET A 167 18.28 16.32 -11.04
N ASP A 168 18.08 16.25 -12.36
CA ASP A 168 18.01 17.43 -13.24
C ASP A 168 16.81 18.33 -12.92
N THR A 169 15.82 17.80 -12.20
CA THR A 169 14.58 18.50 -11.82
C THR A 169 14.65 19.06 -10.38
N SER A 170 15.87 19.13 -9.81
CA SER A 170 16.18 19.65 -8.47
C SER A 170 15.47 20.98 -8.19
N GLY A 171 14.77 21.05 -7.05
CA GLY A 171 14.02 22.24 -6.60
C GLY A 171 12.52 22.22 -6.92
N THR A 172 12.06 21.32 -7.81
CA THR A 172 10.66 21.18 -8.24
C THR A 172 10.14 19.74 -8.18
N SER A 173 8.82 19.59 -8.30
CA SER A 173 8.14 18.29 -8.28
C SER A 173 8.49 17.51 -9.53
N VAL A 174 8.76 16.22 -9.35
CA VAL A 174 9.06 15.30 -10.44
C VAL A 174 7.89 14.36 -10.57
N ASP A 175 7.07 14.52 -11.60
CA ASP A 175 6.10 13.48 -11.95
C ASP A 175 6.82 12.17 -12.30
N VAL A 176 6.94 11.25 -11.33
CA VAL A 176 7.55 9.94 -11.62
C VAL A 176 6.60 8.98 -12.31
N TYR A 177 5.29 9.25 -12.46
CA TYR A 177 4.43 8.37 -13.25
C TYR A 177 4.92 8.33 -14.70
N GLU A 178 5.15 9.48 -15.32
CA GLU A 178 5.68 9.55 -16.68
C GLU A 178 7.07 8.92 -16.78
N LEU A 179 7.95 9.23 -15.82
CA LEU A 179 9.31 8.72 -15.84
C LEU A 179 9.38 7.21 -15.64
N LEU A 180 8.51 6.64 -14.81
CA LEU A 180 8.46 5.19 -14.56
C LEU A 180 7.89 4.43 -15.76
N HIS A 181 6.92 5.00 -16.49
CA HIS A 181 6.42 4.43 -17.73
C HIS A 181 7.45 4.52 -18.86
N CYS A 182 8.21 5.63 -18.93
CA CYS A 182 9.35 5.74 -19.83
C CYS A 182 10.44 4.70 -19.49
N TYR A 183 10.78 4.56 -18.21
CA TYR A 183 11.73 3.55 -17.74
C TYR A 183 11.30 2.13 -18.12
N ALA A 184 10.03 1.78 -17.88
CA ALA A 184 9.47 0.47 -18.23
C ALA A 184 9.47 0.23 -19.75
N LEU A 185 9.11 1.25 -20.55
CA LEU A 185 9.15 1.18 -22.02
C LEU A 185 10.58 0.95 -22.53
N ASP A 186 11.54 1.70 -22.01
CA ASP A 186 12.95 1.60 -22.41
C ASP A 186 13.52 0.22 -22.02
N CYS A 187 13.17 -0.32 -20.85
CA CYS A 187 13.60 -1.65 -20.43
C CYS A 187 13.02 -2.75 -21.31
N VAL A 188 11.70 -2.75 -21.55
CA VAL A 188 11.07 -3.79 -22.36
C VAL A 188 11.50 -3.74 -23.83
N THR A 189 11.70 -2.54 -24.40
CA THR A 189 12.14 -2.40 -25.79
C THR A 189 13.61 -2.75 -25.97
N HIS A 190 14.50 -2.46 -25.02
CA HIS A 190 15.87 -2.99 -25.05
C HIS A 190 15.89 -4.52 -24.96
N PHE A 191 15.08 -5.12 -24.07
CA PHE A 191 14.94 -6.58 -24.01
C PHE A 191 14.48 -7.19 -25.34
N MET A 192 13.58 -6.50 -26.07
CA MET A 192 13.04 -6.99 -27.33
C MET A 192 13.91 -6.71 -28.56
N PHE A 193 14.59 -5.57 -28.60
CA PHE A 193 15.13 -4.99 -29.83
C PHE A 193 16.57 -4.47 -29.72
N SER A 194 17.30 -4.74 -28.62
CA SER A 194 18.69 -4.29 -28.46
C SER A 194 19.54 -4.56 -29.72
N PRO A 195 20.38 -3.60 -30.16
CA PRO A 195 20.63 -2.28 -29.54
C PRO A 195 19.60 -1.19 -29.92
N GLY A 196 18.58 -1.51 -30.71
CA GLY A 196 17.62 -0.55 -31.28
C GLY A 196 16.38 -0.28 -30.43
N GLY A 197 16.45 -0.39 -29.10
CA GLY A 197 15.33 -0.08 -28.19
C GLY A 197 15.02 1.43 -28.12
N THR A 198 14.09 1.81 -27.25
CA THR A 198 13.71 3.21 -27.04
C THR A 198 14.57 3.88 -25.98
N HIS A 199 14.63 5.22 -26.05
CA HIS A 199 15.19 6.08 -25.02
C HIS A 199 14.19 7.19 -24.65
N SER A 200 12.97 6.81 -24.27
CA SER A 200 11.84 7.70 -23.98
C SER A 200 12.12 8.70 -22.86
N LEU A 201 13.03 8.40 -21.92
CA LEU A 201 13.48 9.37 -20.90
C LEU A 201 14.28 10.56 -21.46
N THR A 202 14.93 10.39 -22.61
CA THR A 202 15.84 11.40 -23.19
C THR A 202 15.41 11.89 -24.58
N ARG A 203 14.58 11.12 -25.31
CA ARG A 203 14.17 11.39 -26.68
C ARG A 203 12.67 11.61 -26.80
N SER A 204 12.28 12.82 -27.20
CA SER A 204 10.87 13.22 -27.36
C SER A 204 10.05 12.30 -28.27
N LYS A 205 10.62 11.77 -29.37
CA LYS A 205 9.91 10.86 -30.28
C LYS A 205 9.50 9.55 -29.58
N ASP A 206 10.34 9.06 -28.68
CA ASP A 206 10.11 7.82 -27.94
C ASP A 206 9.20 8.10 -26.72
N PHE A 207 9.23 9.31 -26.17
CA PHE A 207 8.24 9.77 -25.19
C PHE A 207 6.82 9.79 -25.77
N GLU A 208 6.63 10.29 -27.00
CA GLU A 208 5.32 10.25 -27.68
C GLU A 208 4.80 8.81 -27.90
N LEU A 209 5.70 7.83 -27.98
CA LEU A 209 5.36 6.41 -28.05
C LEU A 209 4.84 5.89 -26.71
N MET A 210 5.50 6.26 -25.60
CA MET A 210 5.02 6.00 -24.23
C MET A 210 3.63 6.59 -24.03
N GLU A 211 3.41 7.84 -24.46
CA GLU A 211 2.12 8.51 -24.30
C GLU A 211 0.99 7.80 -25.05
N GLU A 212 1.24 7.31 -26.27
CA GLU A 212 0.24 6.58 -27.07
C GLU A 212 -0.16 5.25 -26.41
N LEU A 213 0.79 4.58 -25.76
CA LEU A 213 0.59 3.29 -25.09
C LEU A 213 -0.13 3.45 -23.76
N THR A 214 0.27 4.44 -22.95
CA THR A 214 -0.15 4.60 -21.55
C THR A 214 -1.45 5.42 -21.46
N TYR A 215 -1.52 6.59 -22.11
CA TYR A 215 -2.61 7.55 -21.93
C TYR A 215 -3.79 7.28 -22.86
N HIS A 216 -4.55 6.22 -22.57
CA HIS A 216 -5.77 5.89 -23.31
C HIS A 216 -6.92 5.34 -22.45
N SER A 217 -8.08 6.01 -22.50
CA SER A 217 -9.34 5.52 -21.91
C SER A 217 -10.15 4.76 -22.98
N SER A 218 -9.66 3.59 -23.40
CA SER A 218 -10.30 2.77 -24.44
C SER A 218 -11.19 1.65 -23.88
N LEU A 219 -11.11 1.35 -22.58
CA LEU A 219 -11.76 0.18 -21.98
C LEU A 219 -13.26 0.08 -22.27
N GLN A 220 -14.03 1.14 -22.02
CA GLN A 220 -15.48 1.13 -22.30
C GLN A 220 -15.80 0.90 -23.78
N LYS A 221 -14.96 1.43 -24.69
CA LYS A 221 -15.11 1.27 -26.14
C LYS A 221 -14.78 -0.16 -26.58
N ASN A 222 -13.72 -0.72 -25.99
CA ASN A 222 -13.33 -2.12 -26.16
C ASN A 222 -14.43 -3.07 -25.65
N LEU A 223 -15.02 -2.77 -24.48
CA LEU A 223 -16.13 -3.54 -23.92
C LEU A 223 -17.40 -3.46 -24.77
N LEU A 224 -17.68 -2.31 -25.41
CA LEU A 224 -18.80 -2.20 -26.36
C LEU A 224 -18.64 -3.18 -27.53
N ALA A 225 -17.49 -3.19 -28.19
CA ALA A 225 -17.20 -4.13 -29.26
C ALA A 225 -17.27 -5.60 -28.77
N HIS A 226 -16.74 -5.88 -27.59
CA HIS A 226 -16.76 -7.21 -26.99
C HIS A 226 -18.17 -7.74 -26.72
N TYR A 227 -19.05 -6.92 -26.14
CA TYR A 227 -20.41 -7.35 -25.78
C TYR A 227 -21.40 -7.29 -26.95
N PHE A 228 -21.08 -6.54 -28.00
CA PHE A 228 -21.93 -6.36 -29.17
C PHE A 228 -21.15 -6.62 -30.48
N PRO A 229 -20.60 -7.83 -30.66
CA PRO A 229 -19.80 -8.14 -31.84
C PRO A 229 -20.64 -8.04 -33.11
N GLY A 230 -20.08 -7.42 -34.15
CA GLY A 230 -20.72 -7.18 -35.45
C GLY A 230 -21.55 -5.89 -35.53
N LEU A 231 -21.74 -5.17 -34.40
CA LEU A 231 -22.40 -3.86 -34.40
C LEU A 231 -21.40 -2.68 -34.51
N GLU A 232 -20.10 -2.95 -34.47
CA GLU A 232 -19.04 -1.94 -34.52
C GLU A 232 -19.12 -1.03 -35.75
N PRO A 233 -19.41 -1.53 -36.98
CA PRO A 233 -19.54 -0.66 -38.17
C PRO A 233 -20.67 0.38 -38.07
N TYR A 234 -21.64 0.15 -37.18
CA TYR A 234 -22.77 1.05 -36.95
C TYR A 234 -22.54 1.99 -35.77
N PHE A 235 -21.48 1.79 -34.98
CA PHE A 235 -21.15 2.70 -33.89
C PHE A 235 -20.57 4.00 -34.44
N PRO A 236 -21.00 5.16 -33.91
CA PRO A 236 -20.31 6.42 -34.16
C PRO A 236 -18.81 6.28 -33.86
N THR A 237 -17.96 6.92 -34.67
CA THR A 237 -16.49 6.81 -34.58
C THR A 237 -15.94 7.15 -33.20
N PHE A 238 -16.60 8.03 -32.42
CA PHE A 238 -16.18 8.36 -31.06
C PHE A 238 -16.36 7.19 -30.06
N LEU A 239 -17.21 6.21 -30.36
CA LEU A 239 -17.41 4.98 -29.56
C LEU A 239 -16.45 3.85 -29.97
N LEU A 240 -15.70 4.00 -31.06
CA LEU A 240 -14.72 3.01 -31.48
C LEU A 240 -13.40 3.15 -30.68
N PRO A 241 -12.69 2.05 -30.41
CA PRO A 241 -11.38 2.07 -29.78
C PRO A 241 -10.40 2.98 -30.52
N ARG A 242 -9.50 3.62 -29.76
CA ARG A 242 -8.42 4.44 -30.32
C ARG A 242 -7.41 3.54 -31.03
N LEU A 243 -6.99 3.90 -32.23
CA LEU A 243 -5.89 3.25 -32.94
C LEU A 243 -4.54 3.70 -32.37
N SER A 244 -3.54 2.83 -32.43
CA SER A 244 -2.17 3.08 -31.95
C SER A 244 -1.15 3.08 -33.10
N PRO A 245 -1.25 4.03 -34.06
CA PRO A 245 -0.45 3.99 -35.28
C PRO A 245 1.06 4.14 -35.04
N LYS A 246 1.51 4.95 -34.06
CA LYS A 246 2.94 5.19 -33.84
C LYS A 246 3.63 3.92 -33.33
N SER A 247 3.03 3.28 -32.35
CA SER A 247 3.53 2.04 -31.76
C SER A 247 3.41 0.85 -32.69
N ASN A 248 2.36 0.81 -33.52
CA ASN A 248 2.24 -0.21 -34.55
C ASN A 248 3.36 -0.09 -35.59
N GLN A 249 3.62 1.13 -36.07
CA GLN A 249 4.71 1.37 -37.02
C GLN A 249 6.07 1.05 -36.41
N TYR A 250 6.33 1.50 -35.18
CA TYR A 250 7.59 1.23 -34.48
C TYR A 250 7.91 -0.26 -34.41
N VAL A 251 6.93 -1.11 -34.04
CA VAL A 251 7.17 -2.55 -33.94
C VAL A 251 7.37 -3.19 -35.32
N LEU A 252 6.63 -2.74 -36.34
CA LEU A 252 6.82 -3.23 -37.72
C LEU A 252 8.23 -2.92 -38.21
N ASP A 253 8.70 -1.68 -38.05
CA ASP A 253 10.05 -1.25 -38.42
C ASP A 253 11.11 -2.12 -37.69
N LYS A 254 10.91 -2.36 -36.39
CA LYS A 254 11.84 -3.18 -35.59
C LYS A 254 11.87 -4.65 -35.98
N VAL A 255 10.76 -5.20 -36.46
CA VAL A 255 10.74 -6.57 -36.98
C VAL A 255 11.45 -6.66 -38.32
N GLU A 256 11.31 -5.66 -39.20
CA GLU A 256 12.07 -5.59 -40.45
C GLU A 256 13.59 -5.49 -40.20
N GLU A 257 13.98 -4.71 -39.18
CA GLU A 257 15.37 -4.58 -38.73
C GLU A 257 15.85 -5.78 -37.88
N GLY A 258 14.96 -6.68 -37.45
CA GLY A 258 15.18 -7.61 -36.34
C GLY A 258 16.28 -8.66 -36.53
N LEU A 259 16.74 -8.89 -37.77
CA LEU A 259 17.92 -9.73 -38.04
C LEU A 259 19.24 -9.07 -37.62
N SER A 260 19.25 -7.75 -37.46
CA SER A 260 20.39 -6.97 -36.97
C SER A 260 20.41 -6.79 -35.44
N ALA A 261 19.35 -7.23 -34.75
CA ALA A 261 19.28 -7.20 -33.29
C ALA A 261 20.20 -8.26 -32.65
N ASP A 262 20.56 -8.03 -31.39
CA ASP A 262 21.45 -8.92 -30.64
C ASP A 262 20.83 -10.32 -30.45
N GLU A 263 21.67 -11.35 -30.42
CA GLU A 263 21.24 -12.76 -30.32
C GLU A 263 20.40 -13.09 -29.09
N TYR A 264 20.52 -12.30 -28.03
CA TYR A 264 19.79 -12.54 -26.78
C TYR A 264 18.35 -12.00 -26.81
N THR A 265 18.01 -11.12 -27.77
CA THR A 265 16.74 -10.40 -27.82
C THR A 265 15.53 -11.25 -28.18
N LEU A 266 14.33 -10.78 -27.81
CA LEU A 266 13.08 -11.44 -28.16
C LEU A 266 12.85 -11.49 -29.67
N VAL A 267 13.04 -10.38 -30.39
CA VAL A 267 12.77 -10.31 -31.84
C VAL A 267 13.66 -11.28 -32.60
N ARG A 268 14.94 -11.40 -32.22
CA ARG A 268 15.90 -12.30 -32.86
C ARG A 268 15.51 -13.76 -32.63
N ARG A 269 15.06 -14.09 -31.42
CA ARG A 269 14.57 -15.43 -31.09
C ARG A 269 13.33 -15.78 -31.91
N LEU A 270 12.38 -14.85 -32.06
CA LEU A 270 11.13 -15.04 -32.79
C LEU A 270 11.36 -15.19 -34.30
N LEU A 271 12.27 -14.41 -34.89
CA LEU A 271 12.69 -14.50 -36.30
C LEU A 271 13.62 -15.68 -36.60
N GLY A 272 14.01 -16.45 -35.58
CA GLY A 272 14.88 -17.62 -35.75
C GLY A 272 14.24 -18.68 -36.64
N LYS A 273 15.07 -19.38 -37.43
CA LYS A 273 14.62 -20.42 -38.41
C LYS A 273 13.83 -21.57 -37.78
N ASP A 274 13.96 -21.76 -36.47
CA ASP A 274 13.24 -22.79 -35.71
C ASP A 274 11.78 -22.42 -35.43
N ASN A 275 11.37 -21.18 -35.72
CA ASN A 275 10.00 -20.71 -35.57
C ASN A 275 9.38 -20.45 -36.94
N ASP A 276 8.24 -21.10 -37.22
CA ASP A 276 7.46 -20.89 -38.44
C ASP A 276 6.46 -19.75 -38.26
N LEU A 277 6.99 -18.53 -38.03
CA LEU A 277 6.19 -17.32 -37.78
C LEU A 277 6.40 -16.30 -38.90
N HIS A 278 5.30 -15.75 -39.42
CA HIS A 278 5.35 -14.63 -40.35
C HIS A 278 5.69 -13.32 -39.63
N ASN A 279 6.30 -12.36 -40.34
CA ASN A 279 6.70 -11.06 -39.76
C ASN A 279 5.56 -10.35 -39.02
N ILE A 280 4.33 -10.39 -39.54
CA ILE A 280 3.17 -9.78 -38.87
C ILE A 280 2.82 -10.47 -37.55
N GLN A 281 3.06 -11.77 -37.44
CA GLN A 281 2.85 -12.53 -36.19
C GLN A 281 3.95 -12.20 -35.19
N VAL A 282 5.21 -12.06 -35.65
CA VAL A 282 6.32 -11.59 -34.81
C VAL A 282 6.05 -10.16 -34.31
N ALA A 283 5.54 -9.28 -35.19
CA ALA A 283 5.19 -7.91 -34.82
C ALA A 283 4.04 -7.88 -33.79
N ALA A 284 3.01 -8.70 -33.97
CA ALA A 284 1.95 -8.84 -32.99
C ALA A 284 2.46 -9.32 -31.64
N GLU A 285 3.36 -10.31 -31.63
CA GLU A 285 4.01 -10.79 -30.41
C GLU A 285 4.78 -9.67 -29.71
N CYS A 286 5.71 -9.02 -30.40
CA CYS A 286 6.50 -7.93 -29.84
C CYS A 286 5.63 -6.78 -29.33
N LYS A 287 4.54 -6.43 -30.03
CA LYS A 287 3.60 -5.38 -29.60
C LYS A 287 2.85 -5.75 -28.32
N ASP A 288 2.45 -6.99 -28.17
CA ASP A 288 1.78 -7.51 -26.97
C ASP A 288 2.74 -7.51 -25.76
N HIS A 289 3.98 -7.96 -25.97
CA HIS A 289 5.04 -7.89 -24.97
C HIS A 289 5.38 -6.44 -24.55
N MET A 290 5.46 -5.52 -25.52
CA MET A 290 5.68 -4.10 -25.27
C MET A 290 4.55 -3.47 -24.44
N ALA A 291 3.29 -3.73 -24.82
CA ALA A 291 2.12 -3.20 -24.12
C ALA A 291 1.96 -3.80 -22.71
N ALA A 292 2.29 -5.08 -22.52
CA ALA A 292 2.24 -5.71 -21.21
C ALA A 292 3.36 -5.23 -20.27
N GLY A 293 4.55 -4.92 -20.79
CA GLY A 293 5.72 -4.55 -19.99
C GLY A 293 5.75 -3.10 -19.53
N ILE A 294 5.02 -2.20 -20.20
CA ILE A 294 5.02 -0.77 -19.87
C ILE A 294 4.16 -0.45 -18.64
N ASP A 295 2.83 -0.53 -18.78
CA ASP A 295 1.89 -0.12 -17.72
C ASP A 295 2.08 -0.95 -16.45
N THR A 296 2.32 -2.27 -16.58
CA THR A 296 2.39 -3.14 -15.39
C THR A 296 3.61 -2.86 -14.51
N THR A 297 4.79 -2.67 -15.10
CA THR A 297 6.00 -2.32 -14.34
C THR A 297 5.93 -0.86 -13.89
N GLY A 298 5.50 0.05 -14.77
CA GLY A 298 5.32 1.48 -14.48
C GLY A 298 4.40 1.71 -13.29
N ASP A 299 3.17 1.20 -13.33
CA ASP A 299 2.19 1.31 -12.25
C ASP A 299 2.65 0.63 -10.96
N GLY A 300 3.26 -0.56 -11.08
CA GLY A 300 3.77 -1.31 -9.94
C GLY A 300 4.84 -0.53 -9.17
N LEU A 301 5.78 0.08 -9.89
CA LEU A 301 6.79 0.97 -9.31
C LEU A 301 6.18 2.25 -8.76
N CYS A 302 5.21 2.81 -9.46
CA CYS A 302 4.55 4.06 -9.10
C CYS A 302 3.85 3.93 -7.74
N PHE A 303 3.01 2.91 -7.58
CA PHE A 303 2.37 2.62 -6.30
C PHE A 303 3.37 2.28 -5.21
N LEU A 304 4.39 1.47 -5.50
CA LEU A 304 5.42 1.10 -4.53
C LEU A 304 6.16 2.33 -4.00
N MET A 305 6.61 3.21 -4.90
CA MET A 305 7.30 4.44 -4.52
C MET A 305 6.36 5.39 -3.77
N TRP A 306 5.07 5.42 -4.12
CA TRP A 306 4.07 6.21 -3.40
C TRP A 306 3.86 5.70 -1.97
N GLU A 307 3.73 4.37 -1.78
CA GLU A 307 3.62 3.75 -0.45
C GLU A 307 4.85 4.05 0.39
N LEU A 308 6.06 3.89 -0.16
CA LEU A 308 7.30 4.23 0.54
C LEU A 308 7.39 5.72 0.89
N SER A 309 6.77 6.60 0.10
CA SER A 309 6.77 8.06 0.30
C SER A 309 5.71 8.52 1.30
N GLN A 310 4.83 7.63 1.78
CA GLN A 310 3.84 7.98 2.80
C GLN A 310 4.51 8.28 4.14
N PRO A 311 4.06 9.30 4.90
CA PRO A 311 4.61 9.63 6.21
C PRO A 311 4.65 8.43 7.17
N HIS A 312 3.57 7.63 7.21
CA HIS A 312 3.45 6.46 8.09
C HIS A 312 4.37 5.29 7.70
N ASN A 313 4.87 5.26 6.45
CA ASN A 313 5.79 4.22 5.96
C ASN A 313 7.26 4.68 5.96
N ARG A 314 7.59 5.81 6.58
CA ARG A 314 8.98 6.33 6.66
C ARG A 314 9.95 5.30 7.22
N HIS A 315 9.54 4.57 8.26
CA HIS A 315 10.36 3.50 8.87
C HIS A 315 10.71 2.39 7.85
N VAL A 316 9.78 2.05 6.95
CA VAL A 316 10.02 1.08 5.87
C VAL A 316 11.05 1.61 4.89
N GLN A 317 10.89 2.86 4.46
CA GLN A 317 11.82 3.52 3.53
C GLN A 317 13.24 3.61 4.11
N GLU A 318 13.36 3.94 5.40
CA GLU A 318 14.65 4.05 6.09
C GLU A 318 15.34 2.71 6.27
N ARG A 319 14.58 1.66 6.60
CA ARG A 319 15.11 0.29 6.64
C ARG A 319 15.57 -0.18 5.26
N LEU A 320 14.81 0.13 4.21
CA LEU A 320 15.21 -0.16 2.83
C LEU A 320 16.49 0.58 2.46
N HIS A 321 16.56 1.89 2.73
CA HIS A 321 17.75 2.71 2.53
C HIS A 321 18.98 2.11 3.23
N HIS A 322 18.81 1.67 4.48
CA HIS A 322 19.90 1.05 5.25
C HIS A 322 20.38 -0.26 4.60
N GLU A 323 19.48 -1.14 4.17
CA GLU A 323 19.86 -2.38 3.47
C GLU A 323 20.62 -2.07 2.17
N VAL A 324 20.10 -1.20 1.31
CA VAL A 324 20.70 -0.96 -0.01
C VAL A 324 21.97 -0.09 0.04
N LYS A 325 22.17 0.72 1.09
CA LYS A 325 23.38 1.56 1.26
C LYS A 325 24.57 0.80 1.82
N GLN A 326 24.33 -0.22 2.64
CA GLN A 326 25.41 -1.02 3.26
C GLN A 326 26.08 -1.99 2.28
N VAL A 327 25.55 -2.05 1.07
CA VAL A 327 25.84 -3.06 0.09
C VAL A 327 26.68 -2.44 -1.04
N SER A 328 27.78 -3.09 -1.42
CA SER A 328 28.61 -2.60 -2.53
C SER A 328 27.82 -2.69 -3.86
N ALA A 329 28.17 -1.86 -4.85
CA ALA A 329 27.53 -1.89 -6.16
C ALA A 329 27.60 -3.28 -6.85
N ASP A 330 28.57 -4.11 -6.45
CA ASP A 330 28.82 -5.46 -6.96
C ASP A 330 28.03 -6.57 -6.25
N THR A 331 27.30 -6.24 -5.18
CA THR A 331 26.54 -7.24 -4.44
C THR A 331 25.34 -7.72 -5.25
N SER A 332 25.07 -9.03 -5.18
CA SER A 332 23.95 -9.64 -5.89
C SER A 332 22.63 -9.04 -5.43
N LEU A 333 21.74 -8.75 -6.39
CA LEU A 333 20.36 -8.36 -6.09
C LEU A 333 19.53 -9.48 -5.42
N GLU A 334 20.09 -10.69 -5.37
CA GLU A 334 19.54 -11.83 -4.64
C GLU A 334 19.83 -11.75 -3.12
N ASP A 335 20.81 -10.92 -2.71
CA ASP A 335 21.22 -10.76 -1.30
C ASP A 335 20.53 -9.56 -0.62
N LEU A 336 19.38 -9.11 -1.15
CA LEU A 336 18.60 -7.97 -0.65
C LEU A 336 17.19 -8.42 -0.20
N PRO A 337 17.07 -9.17 0.91
CA PRO A 337 15.81 -9.79 1.33
C PRO A 337 14.72 -8.77 1.71
N TYR A 338 15.09 -7.60 2.24
CA TYR A 338 14.12 -6.57 2.60
C TYR A 338 13.59 -5.82 1.37
N LEU A 339 14.44 -5.53 0.37
CA LEU A 339 13.99 -5.05 -0.94
C LEU A 339 12.97 -6.03 -1.57
N ASP A 340 13.23 -7.33 -1.49
CA ASP A 340 12.30 -8.35 -1.98
C ASP A 340 10.98 -8.35 -1.23
N ALA A 341 11.04 -8.18 0.09
CA ALA A 341 9.87 -8.04 0.94
C ALA A 341 9.04 -6.79 0.58
N VAL A 342 9.70 -5.65 0.35
CA VAL A 342 9.06 -4.38 -0.05
C VAL A 342 8.36 -4.52 -1.39
N ILE A 343 9.02 -5.09 -2.41
CA ILE A 343 8.43 -5.31 -3.73
C ILE A 343 7.22 -6.24 -3.63
N LYS A 344 7.36 -7.35 -2.89
CA LYS A 344 6.25 -8.31 -2.72
C LYS A 344 5.07 -7.70 -1.98
N GLU A 345 5.31 -6.87 -0.97
CA GLU A 345 4.22 -6.22 -0.24
C GLU A 345 3.50 -5.17 -1.08
N ALA A 346 4.23 -4.38 -1.88
CA ALA A 346 3.62 -3.44 -2.82
C ALA A 346 2.74 -4.15 -3.84
N LEU A 347 3.24 -5.21 -4.48
CA LEU A 347 2.49 -6.00 -5.44
C LEU A 347 1.34 -6.80 -4.81
N ARG A 348 1.41 -7.09 -3.50
CA ARG A 348 0.31 -7.68 -2.75
C ARG A 348 -0.83 -6.67 -2.59
N LEU A 349 -0.51 -5.45 -2.14
CA LEU A 349 -1.48 -4.39 -1.87
C LEU A 349 -2.07 -3.81 -3.15
N ALA A 350 -1.25 -3.41 -4.11
CA ALA A 350 -1.70 -2.94 -5.41
C ALA A 350 -1.05 -3.74 -6.54
N PRO A 351 -1.58 -4.94 -6.84
CA PRO A 351 -1.18 -5.65 -8.04
C PRO A 351 -1.58 -4.80 -9.27
N PRO A 352 -0.68 -4.58 -10.25
CA PRO A 352 -0.98 -3.77 -11.44
C PRO A 352 -2.18 -4.29 -12.24
N ILE A 353 -2.43 -5.61 -12.19
CA ILE A 353 -3.61 -6.24 -12.77
C ILE A 353 -4.47 -6.82 -11.64
N PRO A 354 -5.33 -6.01 -10.99
CA PRO A 354 -6.09 -6.42 -9.81
C PRO A 354 -7.40 -7.16 -10.13
N MET A 355 -7.74 -7.31 -11.42
CA MET A 355 -9.00 -7.87 -11.91
C MET A 355 -9.04 -9.41 -11.89
N SER A 356 -10.22 -9.98 -12.19
CA SER A 356 -10.42 -11.43 -12.29
C SER A 356 -9.68 -12.05 -13.46
N PHE A 357 -9.18 -13.28 -13.30
CA PHE A 357 -8.55 -14.05 -14.39
C PHE A 357 -9.46 -15.20 -14.87
N PRO A 358 -10.49 -14.92 -15.68
CA PRO A 358 -11.53 -15.90 -16.02
C PRO A 358 -11.02 -17.09 -16.83
N ARG A 359 -11.55 -18.27 -16.51
CA ARG A 359 -11.29 -19.55 -17.19
C ARG A 359 -12.58 -20.31 -17.42
N TYR A 360 -12.65 -21.07 -18.51
CA TYR A 360 -13.70 -22.04 -18.74
C TYR A 360 -13.41 -23.33 -18.01
N VAL A 361 -14.42 -23.87 -17.32
CA VAL A 361 -14.35 -25.20 -16.75
C VAL A 361 -14.31 -26.23 -17.89
N PRO A 362 -13.32 -27.15 -17.88
CA PRO A 362 -13.15 -28.18 -18.91
C PRO A 362 -14.32 -29.17 -19.00
N LYS A 363 -14.26 -30.00 -20.05
CA LYS A 363 -15.19 -31.10 -20.27
C LYS A 363 -15.35 -31.99 -19.03
N GLY A 364 -16.61 -32.31 -18.72
CA GLY A 364 -16.97 -33.15 -17.58
C GLY A 364 -17.12 -32.43 -16.24
N GLY A 365 -16.94 -31.11 -16.17
CA GLY A 365 -17.06 -30.35 -14.93
C GLY A 365 -15.90 -30.58 -13.96
N ARG A 366 -15.88 -29.82 -12.87
CA ARG A 366 -14.83 -29.86 -11.83
C ARG A 366 -15.42 -29.62 -10.45
N ILE A 367 -14.78 -30.14 -9.42
CA ILE A 367 -15.13 -29.86 -8.02
C ILE A 367 -14.17 -28.79 -7.52
N ILE A 368 -14.69 -27.63 -7.15
CA ILE A 368 -13.91 -26.49 -6.64
C ILE A 368 -14.54 -26.06 -5.32
N ASP A 369 -13.73 -26.01 -4.25
CA ASP A 369 -14.19 -25.70 -2.89
C ASP A 369 -15.42 -26.52 -2.45
N GLY A 370 -15.47 -27.80 -2.85
CA GLY A 370 -16.58 -28.72 -2.54
C GLY A 370 -17.83 -28.56 -3.42
N TYR A 371 -17.84 -27.61 -4.35
CA TYR A 371 -18.95 -27.41 -5.29
C TYR A 371 -18.63 -28.04 -6.65
N HIS A 372 -19.58 -28.82 -7.19
CA HIS A 372 -19.49 -29.28 -8.56
C HIS A 372 -19.86 -28.17 -9.54
N ILE A 373 -18.88 -27.67 -10.27
CA ILE A 373 -19.01 -26.65 -11.30
C ILE A 373 -19.06 -27.34 -12.67
N PRO A 374 -20.12 -27.15 -13.47
CA PRO A 374 -20.28 -27.83 -14.75
C PRO A 374 -19.32 -27.27 -15.81
N GLU A 375 -19.11 -28.07 -16.86
CA GLU A 375 -18.38 -27.67 -18.06
C GLU A 375 -18.92 -26.35 -18.65
N GLY A 376 -18.00 -25.51 -19.15
CA GLY A 376 -18.35 -24.24 -19.81
C GLY A 376 -18.79 -23.12 -18.86
N THR A 377 -18.84 -23.35 -17.55
CA THR A 377 -18.94 -22.26 -16.56
C THR A 377 -17.64 -21.48 -16.50
N ILE A 378 -17.77 -20.16 -16.33
CA ILE A 378 -16.63 -19.27 -16.12
C ILE A 378 -16.27 -19.27 -14.63
N VAL A 379 -15.01 -19.57 -14.33
CA VAL A 379 -14.46 -19.53 -12.96
C VAL A 379 -13.26 -18.60 -12.91
N SER A 380 -13.07 -17.90 -11.79
CA SER A 380 -11.96 -16.95 -11.66
C SER A 380 -11.54 -16.72 -10.21
N CYS A 381 -10.28 -16.37 -10.02
CA CYS A 381 -9.79 -15.65 -8.84
C CYS A 381 -9.33 -14.25 -9.28
N GLN A 382 -9.37 -13.27 -8.37
CA GLN A 382 -8.82 -11.93 -8.60
C GLN A 382 -7.76 -11.60 -7.54
N PRO A 383 -6.54 -11.17 -7.93
CA PRO A 383 -5.46 -10.89 -6.98
C PRO A 383 -5.88 -9.94 -5.85
N TYR A 384 -6.64 -8.89 -6.17
CA TYR A 384 -7.09 -7.89 -5.20
C TYR A 384 -7.81 -8.50 -3.98
N SER A 385 -8.69 -9.48 -4.21
CA SER A 385 -9.46 -10.13 -3.14
C SER A 385 -8.67 -11.26 -2.48
N VAL A 386 -7.94 -12.07 -3.25
CA VAL A 386 -7.09 -13.15 -2.71
C VAL A 386 -6.09 -12.59 -1.68
N HIS A 387 -5.47 -11.45 -1.99
CA HIS A 387 -4.47 -10.83 -1.13
C HIS A 387 -5.03 -10.12 0.11
N ARG A 388 -6.36 -9.92 0.18
CA ARG A 388 -7.01 -9.15 1.26
C ARG A 388 -7.90 -9.96 2.18
N LEU A 389 -8.49 -11.05 1.69
CA LEU A 389 -9.49 -11.79 2.45
C LEU A 389 -8.90 -12.89 3.35
N ASN A 390 -7.66 -13.30 3.10
CA ASN A 390 -7.01 -14.32 3.91
C ASN A 390 -6.21 -13.67 5.05
N GLU A 391 -6.90 -13.30 6.13
CA GLU A 391 -6.29 -12.68 7.32
C GLU A 391 -5.29 -13.60 8.04
N GLN A 392 -5.39 -14.93 7.86
CA GLN A 392 -4.43 -15.87 8.43
C GLN A 392 -3.06 -15.75 7.76
N ALA A 393 -3.04 -15.63 6.42
CA ALA A 393 -1.82 -15.43 5.67
C ALA A 393 -1.34 -13.96 5.72
N PHE A 394 -2.28 -13.01 5.72
CA PHE A 394 -2.01 -11.58 5.68
C PHE A 394 -2.77 -10.83 6.80
N PRO A 395 -2.27 -10.87 8.05
CA PRO A 395 -2.82 -10.05 9.14
C PRO A 395 -2.73 -8.55 8.82
N CYS A 396 -3.77 -7.79 9.17
CA CYS A 396 -3.93 -6.38 8.78
C CYS A 396 -3.69 -6.19 7.27
N PRO A 397 -4.54 -6.79 6.41
CA PRO A 397 -4.27 -6.96 4.99
C PRO A 397 -4.19 -5.65 4.20
N ASP A 398 -4.71 -4.54 4.71
CA ASP A 398 -4.64 -3.23 4.06
C ASP A 398 -3.44 -2.38 4.50
N THR A 399 -2.66 -2.84 5.48
CA THR A 399 -1.43 -2.16 5.94
C THR A 399 -0.22 -2.59 5.13
N PHE A 400 0.59 -1.62 4.70
CA PHE A 400 1.89 -1.85 4.03
C PHE A 400 2.93 -2.32 5.05
N CYS A 401 3.15 -3.63 5.15
CA CYS A 401 4.08 -4.22 6.11
C CYS A 401 4.97 -5.27 5.41
N PRO A 402 6.15 -4.88 4.91
CA PRO A 402 7.09 -5.81 4.28
C PRO A 402 7.58 -6.91 5.21
N GLU A 403 7.70 -6.65 6.52
CA GLU A 403 8.18 -7.57 7.55
C GLU A 403 7.50 -8.94 7.48
N ARG A 404 6.21 -8.99 7.11
CA ARG A 404 5.48 -10.26 6.98
C ARG A 404 6.13 -11.26 6.01
N TRP A 405 6.89 -10.78 5.03
CA TRP A 405 7.57 -11.65 4.06
C TRP A 405 8.88 -12.22 4.58
N LEU A 406 9.41 -11.67 5.67
CA LEU A 406 10.61 -12.15 6.36
C LEU A 406 10.29 -13.15 7.48
N GLU A 407 9.06 -13.13 8.00
CA GLU A 407 8.62 -14.10 9.00
C GLU A 407 8.68 -15.54 8.44
N PRO A 408 9.30 -16.50 9.15
CA PRO A 408 9.35 -17.89 8.70
C PRO A 408 7.99 -18.58 8.84
N ASP A 409 7.24 -18.25 9.88
CA ASP A 409 5.95 -18.86 10.19
C ASP A 409 4.88 -18.42 9.18
N GLY A 410 4.24 -19.37 8.51
CA GLY A 410 3.25 -19.11 7.46
C GLY A 410 3.84 -18.63 6.13
N ALA A 411 5.17 -18.62 5.96
CA ALA A 411 5.82 -18.15 4.73
C ALA A 411 5.35 -18.92 3.49
N ASN A 412 5.15 -20.24 3.62
CA ASN A 412 4.67 -21.08 2.54
C ASN A 412 3.27 -20.67 2.06
N ASP A 413 2.36 -20.37 2.99
CA ASP A 413 0.99 -20.00 2.65
C ASP A 413 0.93 -18.60 2.03
N ARG A 414 1.67 -17.63 2.58
CA ARG A 414 1.84 -16.30 1.96
C ARG A 414 2.36 -16.39 0.54
N ASN A 415 3.40 -17.19 0.31
CA ASN A 415 3.98 -17.36 -1.03
C ASN A 415 3.02 -18.08 -2.01
N ARG A 416 2.22 -19.03 -1.53
CA ARG A 416 1.22 -19.73 -2.36
C ARG A 416 0.01 -18.85 -2.70
N LEU A 417 -0.33 -17.90 -1.83
CA LEU A 417 -1.40 -16.93 -2.04
C LEU A 417 -0.94 -15.66 -2.78
N PHE A 418 0.37 -15.47 -2.96
CA PHE A 418 0.91 -14.36 -3.75
C PHE A 418 0.59 -14.57 -5.25
N PHE A 419 -0.48 -13.93 -5.69
CA PHE A 419 -1.13 -14.12 -6.98
C PHE A 419 -1.00 -12.91 -7.92
N ALA A 420 -0.13 -11.94 -7.61
CA ALA A 420 0.12 -10.76 -8.43
C ALA A 420 0.58 -11.10 -9.86
N PHE A 421 1.34 -12.20 -10.02
CA PHE A 421 1.82 -12.69 -11.31
C PHE A 421 1.01 -13.88 -11.84
N SER A 422 -0.17 -14.15 -11.26
CA SER A 422 -0.89 -15.43 -11.43
C SER A 422 0.00 -16.63 -11.05
N THR A 423 -0.40 -17.86 -11.38
CA THR A 423 0.40 -19.08 -11.14
C THR A 423 0.26 -20.11 -12.26
N GLY A 424 1.12 -21.12 -12.24
CA GLY A 424 1.13 -22.26 -13.16
C GLY A 424 1.61 -21.94 -14.59
N ALA A 425 1.32 -22.85 -15.53
CA ALA A 425 1.82 -22.79 -16.91
C ALA A 425 1.42 -21.50 -17.65
N ARG A 426 0.27 -20.92 -17.29
CA ARG A 426 -0.27 -19.69 -17.87
C ARG A 426 -0.04 -18.43 -17.00
N GLY A 427 0.84 -18.51 -15.99
CA GLY A 427 1.29 -17.37 -15.18
C GLY A 427 2.12 -16.36 -16.00
N CYS A 428 2.35 -15.18 -15.42
CA CYS A 428 3.05 -14.08 -16.08
C CYS A 428 4.44 -14.51 -16.59
N THR A 429 4.65 -14.39 -17.89
CA THR A 429 5.94 -14.70 -18.52
C THR A 429 7.02 -13.67 -18.18
N GLY A 430 6.63 -12.40 -18.04
CA GLY A 430 7.54 -11.28 -17.73
C GLY A 430 7.98 -11.17 -16.27
N LYS A 431 7.54 -12.06 -15.37
CA LYS A 431 7.78 -11.95 -13.91
C LYS A 431 9.24 -11.67 -13.55
N ASN A 432 10.16 -12.45 -14.12
CA ASN A 432 11.58 -12.35 -13.81
C ASN A 432 12.18 -11.01 -14.29
N LEU A 433 11.75 -10.55 -15.46
CA LEU A 433 12.22 -9.28 -16.04
C LEU A 433 11.71 -8.11 -15.20
N ALA A 434 10.41 -8.07 -14.92
CA ALA A 434 9.78 -7.03 -14.11
C ALA A 434 10.38 -6.93 -12.69
N LEU A 435 10.61 -8.08 -12.02
CA LEU A 435 11.26 -8.06 -10.70
C LEU A 435 12.69 -7.54 -10.77
N MET A 436 13.44 -7.84 -11.83
CA MET A 436 14.81 -7.35 -11.99
C MET A 436 14.83 -5.83 -12.25
N GLU A 437 13.97 -5.35 -13.14
CA GLU A 437 13.74 -3.92 -13.40
C GLU A 437 13.41 -3.18 -12.09
N MET A 438 12.43 -3.68 -11.33
CA MET A 438 12.02 -3.09 -10.06
C MET A 438 13.15 -3.05 -9.04
N LYS A 439 13.88 -4.17 -8.84
CA LYS A 439 14.98 -4.25 -7.89
C LYS A 439 16.10 -3.25 -8.22
N ILE A 440 16.52 -3.20 -9.49
CA ILE A 440 17.61 -2.31 -9.92
C ILE A 440 17.22 -0.85 -9.71
N LEU A 441 16.03 -0.45 -10.16
CA LEU A 441 15.59 0.93 -10.02
C LEU A 441 15.47 1.35 -8.56
N LEU A 442 14.81 0.54 -7.73
CA LEU A 442 14.60 0.87 -6.32
C LEU A 442 15.91 0.92 -5.54
N ARG A 443 16.84 0.01 -5.79
CA ARG A 443 18.19 0.08 -5.21
C ARG A 443 18.87 1.40 -5.59
N ASP A 444 18.83 1.78 -6.86
CA ASP A 444 19.50 2.98 -7.36
C ASP A 444 18.89 4.29 -6.87
N VAL A 445 17.57 4.31 -6.67
CA VAL A 445 16.84 5.45 -6.09
C VAL A 445 17.08 5.51 -4.58
N TYR A 446 16.71 4.46 -3.84
CA TYR A 446 16.72 4.49 -2.38
C TYR A 446 18.11 4.32 -1.75
N SER A 447 19.17 4.03 -2.51
CA SER A 447 20.55 4.18 -2.02
C SER A 447 21.01 5.63 -1.94
N ARG A 448 20.37 6.53 -2.71
CA ARG A 448 20.81 7.93 -2.88
C ARG A 448 19.79 8.95 -2.37
N PHE A 449 18.50 8.63 -2.44
CA PHE A 449 17.41 9.56 -2.17
C PHE A 449 16.51 9.05 -1.04
N LYS A 450 15.88 10.00 -0.37
CA LYS A 450 14.62 9.79 0.35
C LYS A 450 13.50 10.40 -0.49
N THR A 451 12.32 9.80 -0.46
CA THR A 451 11.16 10.27 -1.23
C THR A 451 10.01 10.65 -0.30
N GLU A 452 9.24 11.65 -0.70
CA GLU A 452 8.05 12.13 0.00
C GLU A 452 6.97 12.54 -1.02
N VAL A 453 5.71 12.52 -0.58
CA VAL A 453 4.61 12.97 -1.43
C VAL A 453 4.68 14.49 -1.60
N ALA A 454 4.66 14.92 -2.86
CA ALA A 454 4.64 16.32 -3.25
C ALA A 454 3.38 17.01 -2.69
N PRO A 455 3.48 18.18 -2.03
CA PRO A 455 2.30 18.92 -1.56
C PRO A 455 1.33 19.35 -2.68
N ASP A 456 1.81 19.39 -3.91
CA ASP A 456 1.09 19.71 -5.14
C ASP A 456 0.61 18.47 -5.91
N MET A 457 0.80 17.25 -5.37
CA MET A 457 0.22 16.03 -5.94
C MET A 457 -1.31 16.13 -5.94
N GLN A 458 -1.91 16.14 -7.12
CA GLN A 458 -3.38 16.14 -7.31
C GLN A 458 -3.95 14.74 -7.52
N GLY A 459 -3.10 13.75 -7.83
CA GLY A 459 -3.47 12.36 -8.06
C GLY A 459 -3.69 11.58 -6.77
N ASN A 460 -4.59 10.60 -6.79
CA ASN A 460 -4.82 9.68 -5.68
C ASN A 460 -4.44 8.25 -6.09
N CYS A 461 -3.48 7.63 -5.39
CA CYS A 461 -3.05 6.24 -5.64
C CYS A 461 -4.02 5.19 -5.08
N HIS A 462 -5.00 5.60 -4.28
CA HIS A 462 -6.15 4.78 -3.98
C HIS A 462 -6.99 4.68 -5.27
N ILE A 463 -6.84 3.55 -5.96
CA ILE A 463 -7.95 2.88 -6.65
C ILE A 463 -8.20 3.23 -8.14
N CYS A 464 -7.54 4.23 -8.73
CA CYS A 464 -7.53 4.43 -10.20
C CYS A 464 -6.11 4.73 -10.74
N ILE A 465 -5.65 3.92 -11.70
CA ILE A 465 -4.44 4.19 -12.49
C ILE A 465 -4.78 5.32 -13.47
N GLY A 466 -4.50 6.55 -13.07
CA GLY A 466 -4.64 7.74 -13.88
C GLY A 466 -4.01 8.94 -13.18
N ALA A 467 -2.94 9.48 -13.80
CA ALA A 467 -2.19 10.69 -13.48
C ALA A 467 -1.61 10.78 -12.04
N GLN A 468 -0.30 10.61 -11.88
CA GLN A 468 0.37 10.63 -10.55
C GLN A 468 1.70 11.40 -10.56
N ILE A 469 1.66 12.66 -10.15
CA ILE A 469 2.83 13.54 -9.96
C ILE A 469 3.58 13.14 -8.68
N PHE A 470 4.91 13.13 -8.67
CA PHE A 470 5.75 12.96 -7.47
C PHE A 470 6.62 14.22 -7.24
N HIS A 471 7.36 14.31 -6.14
CA HIS A 471 8.44 15.29 -5.95
C HIS A 471 9.73 14.49 -5.75
N ALA A 472 10.77 14.79 -6.52
CA ALA A 472 12.13 14.43 -6.14
C ALA A 472 12.85 15.73 -5.81
N LYS A 473 12.98 16.06 -4.52
CA LYS A 473 13.86 17.15 -4.09
C LYS A 473 15.18 16.59 -3.60
N THR A 474 16.25 17.22 -4.04
CA THR A 474 17.60 17.04 -3.50
C THR A 474 17.68 17.65 -2.09
N LEU A 475 18.60 17.14 -1.28
CA LEU A 475 18.82 17.51 0.13
C LEU A 475 19.16 18.98 0.38
N GLU A 476 19.36 19.80 -0.64
CA GLU A 476 19.94 21.14 -0.54
C GLU A 476 18.91 22.28 -0.55
N ASP A 477 17.64 22.03 -0.93
CA ASP A 477 16.62 23.08 -1.11
C ASP A 477 15.54 23.13 -0.01
N MET A 478 15.85 22.68 1.20
CA MET A 478 14.94 22.79 2.34
C MET A 478 14.89 24.24 2.85
N ASN A 479 13.77 24.93 2.58
CA ASN A 479 13.14 25.79 3.58
C ASN A 479 11.71 25.25 3.82
N PRO A 480 11.50 24.48 4.90
CA PRO A 480 10.21 23.87 5.20
C PRO A 480 9.21 24.91 5.74
N ILE A 481 7.91 24.61 5.67
CA ILE A 481 7.06 24.97 6.79
C ILE A 481 7.42 23.96 7.88
N GLU A 482 8.32 24.37 8.76
CA GLU A 482 8.81 23.58 9.88
C GLU A 482 7.66 23.42 10.88
N PHE A 483 7.18 22.19 11.08
CA PHE A 483 6.73 21.83 12.42
C PHE A 483 7.99 21.54 13.22
N PRO A 484 8.20 22.20 14.36
CA PRO A 484 9.37 21.92 15.17
C PRO A 484 9.35 20.42 15.54
N THR A 485 10.50 19.78 15.37
CA THR A 485 10.72 18.36 15.66
C THR A 485 10.54 18.04 17.14
N ALA A 486 10.59 19.06 18.01
CA ALA A 486 10.09 19.04 19.36
C ALA A 486 9.22 20.29 19.63
N SER A 487 7.97 20.11 20.04
CA SER A 487 7.05 21.21 20.35
C SER A 487 6.44 21.05 21.73
N LEU A 488 6.25 22.18 22.40
CA LEU A 488 5.59 22.27 23.68
C LEU A 488 4.33 23.11 23.50
N SER A 489 3.16 22.57 23.84
CA SER A 489 1.89 23.28 23.61
C SER A 489 0.97 23.25 24.83
N THR A 490 0.14 24.27 24.98
CA THR A 490 -0.95 24.34 25.96
C THR A 490 -2.28 24.56 25.26
N ARG A 491 -3.35 23.99 25.81
CA ARG A 491 -4.71 24.30 25.39
C ARG A 491 -5.12 25.68 25.93
N VAL A 492 -5.67 26.51 25.05
CA VAL A 492 -6.20 27.84 25.34
C VAL A 492 -7.69 27.77 25.61
N SER A 493 -8.41 26.96 24.85
CA SER A 493 -9.83 26.71 25.04
C SER A 493 -10.30 25.44 24.35
N LEU A 494 -11.34 24.82 24.89
CA LEU A 494 -12.15 23.77 24.27
C LEU A 494 -13.58 24.27 24.08
N ARG A 495 -14.19 23.89 22.97
CA ARG A 495 -15.60 24.16 22.67
C ARG A 495 -16.26 22.93 22.07
N TRP A 496 -17.33 22.45 22.69
CA TRP A 496 -18.24 21.47 22.08
C TRP A 496 -19.27 22.20 21.22
N ILE A 497 -19.41 21.88 19.94
CA ILE A 497 -20.33 22.64 19.07
C ILE A 497 -21.78 22.25 19.41
N PRO A 498 -22.70 23.23 19.66
CA PRO A 498 -22.58 24.68 19.49
C PRO A 498 -22.32 25.50 20.77
N GLU A 499 -22.01 24.87 21.90
CA GLU A 499 -21.76 25.50 23.22
C GLU A 499 -20.64 26.57 23.17
N PRO A 500 -20.56 27.50 24.13
CA PRO A 500 -19.47 28.46 24.22
C PRO A 500 -18.14 27.79 24.60
N ALA A 501 -17.02 28.38 24.18
CA ALA A 501 -15.69 27.91 24.54
C ALA A 501 -15.39 28.13 26.04
N PHE A 502 -14.64 27.22 26.64
CA PHE A 502 -14.20 27.28 28.04
C PHE A 502 -12.77 26.72 28.17
N GLU A 503 -12.13 26.95 29.32
CA GLU A 503 -10.81 26.41 29.63
C GLU A 503 -10.71 26.08 31.13
N ASN A 504 -10.85 24.80 31.47
CA ASN A 504 -10.86 24.30 32.85
C ASN A 504 -9.53 23.66 33.28
N THR A 505 -8.56 23.51 32.37
CA THR A 505 -7.36 22.69 32.57
C THR A 505 -6.06 23.48 32.53
N ASP A 506 -5.07 23.07 33.30
CA ASP A 506 -3.66 23.37 33.07
C ASP A 506 -3.08 22.24 32.22
N THR A 507 -3.06 22.49 30.90
CA THR A 507 -2.68 21.50 29.89
C THR A 507 -1.23 21.69 29.47
N ILE A 508 -0.52 20.58 29.32
CA ILE A 508 0.79 20.57 28.68
C ILE A 508 0.91 19.36 27.75
N VAL A 509 1.34 19.61 26.53
CA VAL A 509 1.59 18.58 25.52
C VAL A 509 3.03 18.69 25.08
N LEU A 510 3.78 17.61 25.24
CA LEU A 510 5.14 17.45 24.75
C LEU A 510 5.08 16.59 23.51
N SER A 511 5.44 17.12 22.35
CA SER A 511 5.61 16.33 21.13
C SER A 511 7.08 16.28 20.76
N VAL A 512 7.64 15.10 20.57
CA VAL A 512 9.03 14.92 20.11
C VAL A 512 9.03 13.85 19.02
N GLY A 513 9.51 14.20 17.83
CA GLY A 513 9.45 13.34 16.65
C GLY A 513 8.02 12.88 16.34
N GLY A 514 7.83 11.56 16.28
CA GLY A 514 6.53 10.90 16.04
C GLY A 514 5.76 10.55 17.32
N TRP A 515 6.15 11.07 18.49
CA TRP A 515 5.59 10.69 19.79
C TRP A 515 5.10 11.90 20.55
N TYR A 516 4.12 11.69 21.43
CA TYR A 516 3.60 12.75 22.29
C TYR A 516 3.24 12.25 23.71
N VAL A 517 3.25 13.18 24.66
CA VAL A 517 2.77 13.02 26.03
C VAL A 517 1.92 14.24 26.38
N ASP A 518 0.62 14.03 26.61
CA ASP A 518 -0.37 15.06 26.94
C ASP A 518 -0.88 14.84 28.37
N LEU A 519 -0.77 15.88 29.19
CA LEU A 519 -1.28 15.92 30.55
C LEU A 519 -2.14 17.17 30.77
N ARG A 520 -3.40 16.95 31.10
CA ARG A 520 -4.40 17.98 31.41
C ARG A 520 -4.82 17.84 32.87
N MET A 521 -4.50 18.85 33.68
CA MET A 521 -4.86 18.89 35.10
C MET A 521 -6.02 19.84 35.31
N ASP A 522 -7.08 19.43 36.00
CA ASP A 522 -8.18 20.33 36.33
C ASP A 522 -7.70 21.44 37.28
N LYS A 523 -7.92 22.71 36.90
CA LYS A 523 -7.40 23.88 37.62
C LYS A 523 -7.99 24.06 39.03
N HIS A 524 -9.15 23.47 39.30
CA HIS A 524 -9.87 23.66 40.56
C HIS A 524 -9.58 22.55 41.56
N THR A 525 -9.56 21.31 41.09
CA THR A 525 -9.41 20.11 41.92
C THR A 525 -7.97 19.62 41.98
N GLY A 526 -7.14 19.95 40.98
CA GLY A 526 -5.81 19.38 40.83
C GLY A 526 -5.81 17.89 40.47
N ALA A 527 -6.96 17.34 40.07
CA ALA A 527 -7.08 15.98 39.56
C ALA A 527 -6.69 15.92 38.07
N ILE A 528 -6.38 14.71 37.59
CA ILE A 528 -6.19 14.46 36.15
C ILE A 528 -7.55 14.61 35.47
N ASP A 529 -7.66 15.58 34.57
CA ASP A 529 -8.80 15.74 33.66
C ASP A 529 -8.67 14.73 32.52
N TRP A 530 -7.50 14.74 31.86
CA TRP A 530 -7.12 13.76 30.85
C TRP A 530 -5.59 13.59 30.82
N ALA A 531 -5.11 12.36 30.74
CA ALA A 531 -3.71 12.04 30.53
C ALA A 531 -3.58 10.97 29.44
N ILE A 532 -2.83 11.28 28.40
CA ILE A 532 -2.75 10.45 27.20
C ILE A 532 -1.34 10.50 26.58
N ALA A 533 -0.88 9.36 26.07
CA ALA A 533 0.40 9.26 25.38
C ALA A 533 0.38 8.19 24.29
N GLY A 534 1.16 8.42 23.25
CA GLY A 534 1.30 7.49 22.13
C GLY A 534 2.03 8.10 20.94
N GLU A 535 1.76 7.56 19.77
CA GLU A 535 2.26 8.05 18.50
C GLU A 535 1.40 9.19 17.94
N ARG A 536 2.07 10.18 17.39
CA ARG A 536 1.54 11.32 16.65
C ARG A 536 1.84 11.12 15.16
N ILE A 537 0.81 10.82 14.38
CA ILE A 537 0.93 10.47 12.96
C ILE A 537 0.36 11.61 12.11
N VAL A 538 1.19 12.29 11.34
CA VAL A 538 0.74 13.33 10.40
C VAL A 538 0.12 12.67 9.17
N GLU A 539 -1.20 12.75 9.04
CA GLU A 539 -1.99 12.13 7.97
C GLU A 539 -1.99 12.98 6.70
N SER A 540 -2.04 14.32 6.84
CA SER A 540 -1.92 15.29 5.75
C SER A 540 -1.35 16.60 6.28
N THR A 541 -0.66 17.38 5.44
CA THR A 541 -0.20 18.74 5.79
C THR A 541 -1.10 19.84 5.24
N LYS A 542 -2.03 19.51 4.32
CA LYS A 542 -2.99 20.43 3.70
C LYS A 542 -4.30 19.72 3.34
N PRO A 543 -5.36 19.82 4.17
CA PRO A 543 -5.37 20.45 5.49
C PRO A 543 -4.47 19.67 6.47
N ALA A 544 -3.89 20.34 7.47
CA ALA A 544 -3.07 19.67 8.47
C ALA A 544 -3.96 18.70 9.27
N LYS A 545 -3.76 17.40 9.09
CA LYS A 545 -4.49 16.35 9.80
C LYS A 545 -3.50 15.51 10.57
N VAL A 546 -3.74 15.32 11.86
CA VAL A 546 -2.86 14.56 12.75
C VAL A 546 -3.72 13.55 13.50
N LEU A 547 -3.29 12.29 13.43
CA LEU A 547 -3.88 11.18 14.16
C LEU A 547 -3.07 10.93 15.44
N PHE A 548 -3.76 10.86 16.57
CA PHE A 548 -3.15 10.55 17.87
C PHE A 548 -3.58 9.15 18.31
N THR A 549 -2.61 8.29 18.62
CA THR A 549 -2.86 6.93 19.12
C THR A 549 -2.84 6.90 20.64
N HIS A 550 -3.62 5.99 21.23
CA HIS A 550 -3.89 5.92 22.66
C HIS A 550 -3.19 4.68 23.25
N GLU A 551 -1.86 4.73 23.44
CA GLU A 551 -1.14 3.63 24.10
C GLU A 551 -1.28 3.69 25.63
N LEU A 552 -1.45 4.89 26.17
CA LEU A 552 -1.87 5.18 27.54
C LEU A 552 -3.00 6.20 27.47
N ASP A 553 -4.12 5.96 28.16
CA ASP A 553 -5.27 6.88 28.19
C ASP A 553 -6.01 6.77 29.54
N SER A 554 -6.14 7.88 30.27
CA SER A 554 -6.84 7.92 31.55
C SER A 554 -8.34 7.70 31.47
N HIS A 555 -8.96 7.86 30.30
CA HIS A 555 -10.36 7.50 30.08
C HIS A 555 -10.55 6.03 29.68
N GLY A 556 -9.46 5.30 29.43
CA GLY A 556 -9.47 3.88 29.12
C GLY A 556 -9.88 3.54 27.67
N GLU A 557 -9.83 4.52 26.77
CA GLU A 557 -10.21 4.37 25.36
C GLU A 557 -9.00 4.02 24.48
N PHE A 558 -8.61 2.74 24.46
CA PHE A 558 -7.42 2.27 23.71
C PHE A 558 -7.71 1.85 22.26
N SER A 559 -8.98 1.83 21.84
CA SER A 559 -9.41 1.40 20.51
C SER A 559 -9.79 2.55 19.58
N SER A 560 -9.83 3.77 20.09
CA SER A 560 -10.01 5.00 19.33
C SER A 560 -8.65 5.59 18.95
N SER A 561 -8.64 6.35 17.87
CA SER A 561 -7.54 7.24 17.51
C SER A 561 -8.15 8.56 17.08
N ASP A 562 -7.71 9.65 17.70
CA ASP A 562 -8.29 10.97 17.50
C ASP A 562 -7.68 11.64 16.27
N LEU A 563 -8.51 11.91 15.27
CA LEU A 563 -8.10 12.61 14.05
C LEU A 563 -8.45 14.10 14.17
N GLY A 564 -7.45 14.90 14.55
CA GLY A 564 -7.55 16.35 14.63
C GLY A 564 -7.22 17.01 13.28
N THR A 565 -8.07 17.91 12.81
CA THR A 565 -7.78 18.80 11.66
C THR A 565 -7.37 20.18 12.18
N PHE A 566 -6.13 20.56 11.91
CA PHE A 566 -5.48 21.79 12.38
C PHE A 566 -5.49 22.89 11.32
N SER A 567 -5.69 24.13 11.78
CA SER A 567 -5.59 25.35 10.99
C SER A 567 -5.02 26.49 11.81
N LYS A 568 -4.18 27.35 11.23
CA LYS A 568 -3.59 28.49 11.94
C LYS A 568 -4.60 29.63 12.10
N LEU A 569 -4.72 30.16 13.31
CA LEU A 569 -5.47 31.36 13.63
C LEU A 569 -4.63 32.63 13.38
N PRO A 570 -5.25 33.81 13.18
CA PRO A 570 -4.53 35.06 12.92
C PRO A 570 -3.54 35.50 14.01
N ASN A 571 -3.71 34.99 15.24
CA ASN A 571 -2.84 35.28 16.37
C ASN A 571 -1.64 34.31 16.51
N GLY A 572 -1.51 33.32 15.61
CA GLY A 572 -0.44 32.32 15.61
C GLY A 572 -0.81 30.99 16.26
N ASP A 573 -1.91 30.94 17.00
CA ASP A 573 -2.43 29.72 17.63
C ASP A 573 -2.95 28.72 16.59
N ASP A 574 -3.05 27.46 16.98
CA ASP A 574 -3.63 26.40 16.16
C ASP A 574 -5.06 26.11 16.59
N LEU A 575 -5.99 26.14 15.63
CA LEU A 575 -7.35 25.64 15.80
C LEU A 575 -7.40 24.19 15.34
N GLU A 576 -7.62 23.29 16.28
CA GLU A 576 -7.95 21.89 16.05
C GLU A 576 -9.46 21.71 15.97
N THR A 577 -9.92 20.97 14.98
CA THR A 577 -11.32 20.58 14.81
C THR A 577 -11.43 19.07 14.63
N GLY A 578 -12.42 18.47 15.28
CA GLY A 578 -12.59 17.01 15.26
C GLY A 578 -13.97 16.59 15.75
N SER A 579 -14.13 15.29 16.00
CA SER A 579 -15.36 14.75 16.59
C SER A 579 -15.02 13.55 17.47
N MET A 580 -15.37 13.61 18.74
CA MET A 580 -15.10 12.55 19.72
C MET A 580 -16.25 12.43 20.74
N PRO A 581 -16.37 11.31 21.48
CA PRO A 581 -17.27 11.22 22.63
C PRO A 581 -16.96 12.31 23.66
N ARG A 582 -18.00 12.86 24.31
CA ARG A 582 -17.82 13.87 25.36
C ARG A 582 -17.34 13.22 26.65
N ALA A 583 -16.08 13.46 27.01
CA ALA A 583 -15.50 12.99 28.27
C ALA A 583 -16.23 13.55 29.52
N ASP A 584 -16.77 14.77 29.42
CA ASP A 584 -17.50 15.42 30.50
C ASP A 584 -18.93 14.89 30.69
N VAL A 585 -19.46 14.13 29.71
CA VAL A 585 -20.79 13.53 29.76
C VAL A 585 -20.70 12.06 29.33
N PRO A 586 -20.39 11.13 30.26
CA PRO A 586 -20.27 9.71 29.94
C PRO A 586 -21.52 9.17 29.22
N GLY A 587 -21.30 8.53 28.06
CA GLY A 587 -22.37 7.98 27.22
C GLY A 587 -23.02 8.97 26.26
N ALA A 588 -22.54 10.22 26.19
CA ALA A 588 -22.95 11.18 25.17
C ALA A 588 -22.55 10.71 23.74
N PRO A 589 -23.30 11.14 22.71
CA PRO A 589 -22.96 10.83 21.32
C PRO A 589 -21.63 11.49 20.91
N ILE A 590 -21.01 10.96 19.85
CA ILE A 590 -19.88 11.61 19.17
C ILE A 590 -20.28 13.06 18.84
N THR A 591 -19.52 14.01 19.36
CA THR A 591 -19.80 15.44 19.28
C THR A 591 -18.62 16.15 18.64
N ALA A 592 -18.91 17.10 17.75
CA ALA A 592 -17.89 17.93 17.12
C ALA A 592 -17.29 18.91 18.14
N TYR A 593 -15.98 19.10 18.09
CA TYR A 593 -15.26 20.02 18.98
C TYR A 593 -14.34 20.96 18.20
N GLU A 594 -14.02 22.08 18.85
CA GLU A 594 -12.98 23.03 18.48
C GLU A 594 -12.04 23.20 19.69
N GLU A 595 -10.76 22.91 19.52
CA GLU A 595 -9.72 23.22 20.52
C GLU A 595 -8.76 24.27 19.95
N VAL A 596 -8.41 25.27 20.77
CA VAL A 596 -7.40 26.27 20.42
C VAL A 596 -6.14 25.94 21.20
N TRP A 597 -5.02 25.83 20.50
CA TRP A 597 -3.72 25.44 21.03
C TRP A 597 -2.70 26.55 20.84
N HIS A 598 -1.95 26.82 21.90
CA HIS A 598 -0.86 27.79 21.89
C HIS A 598 0.47 27.06 22.06
N GLU A 599 1.42 27.35 21.18
CA GLU A 599 2.78 26.83 21.27
C GLU A 599 3.60 27.66 22.27
N LEU A 600 4.25 26.97 23.21
CA LEU A 600 5.05 27.55 24.29
C LEU A 600 6.52 27.57 23.89
N GLU A 601 7.18 28.70 24.13
CA GLU A 601 8.64 28.77 24.03
C GLU A 601 9.29 27.99 25.19
N PRO A 602 10.13 26.97 24.90
CA PRO A 602 10.81 26.23 25.95
C PRO A 602 11.76 27.14 26.74
N CYS A 603 11.55 27.30 28.05
CA CYS A 603 12.51 28.01 28.90
C CYS A 603 13.87 27.29 28.91
N GLU A 604 14.98 28.04 28.89
CA GLU A 604 16.35 27.51 28.92
C GLU A 604 16.56 26.52 30.09
N ALA A 605 16.97 25.30 29.74
CA ALA A 605 17.28 24.19 30.65
C ALA A 605 18.70 24.33 31.26
N PRO A 606 19.13 23.45 32.20
CA PRO A 606 20.32 23.65 33.04
C PRO A 606 21.70 23.54 32.37
N GLU A 607 21.80 23.18 31.09
CA GLU A 607 23.07 22.72 30.53
C GLU A 607 24.09 23.85 30.32
N PRO A 608 25.28 23.77 30.96
CA PRO A 608 26.33 24.74 30.71
C PRO A 608 26.96 24.51 29.33
N GLY A 609 26.78 25.47 28.41
CA GLY A 609 27.59 25.57 27.19
C GLY A 609 27.04 24.88 25.93
N THR A 610 25.74 24.61 25.87
CA THR A 610 25.06 24.16 24.64
C THR A 610 24.00 25.18 24.23
N ASP A 611 24.07 25.67 22.98
CA ASP A 611 23.24 26.79 22.48
C ASP A 611 21.75 26.41 22.21
N LYS A 612 21.29 25.17 22.48
CA LYS A 612 19.92 24.69 22.16
C LYS A 612 19.39 23.60 23.12
N PRO A 613 18.06 23.53 23.36
CA PRO A 613 17.45 22.64 24.36
C PRO A 613 17.39 21.16 23.94
N GLN A 614 17.56 20.25 24.91
CA GLN A 614 17.39 18.80 24.77
C GLN A 614 15.90 18.40 24.84
N ALA A 615 15.48 17.45 23.98
CA ALA A 615 14.13 16.91 23.98
C ALA A 615 14.11 15.39 23.76
N TRP A 616 13.26 14.64 24.48
CA TRP A 616 13.12 13.20 24.31
C TRP A 616 11.80 12.66 24.87
N ILE A 617 11.39 11.49 24.36
CA ILE A 617 10.29 10.67 24.89
C ILE A 617 10.79 9.23 25.07
N LEU A 618 10.51 8.66 26.24
CA LEU A 618 10.82 7.28 26.62
C LEU A 618 9.54 6.49 26.92
N GLU A 619 9.54 5.20 26.61
CA GLU A 619 8.47 4.26 26.99
C GLU A 619 9.05 3.07 27.76
N SER A 620 8.41 2.64 28.86
CA SER A 620 8.83 1.47 29.63
C SER A 620 8.86 0.19 28.78
N VAL A 621 9.84 -0.67 29.03
CA VAL A 621 9.88 -2.02 28.46
C VAL A 621 8.88 -2.91 29.20
N ASP A 622 8.07 -3.68 28.47
CA ASP A 622 7.12 -4.63 29.06
C ASP A 622 7.87 -5.74 29.84
N GLU A 623 7.75 -5.77 31.16
CA GLU A 623 8.18 -6.93 31.98
C GLU A 623 7.08 -8.01 32.02
N GLN A 624 7.47 -9.28 31.90
CA GLN A 624 6.55 -10.41 31.74
C GLN A 624 6.08 -10.97 33.08
N GLU A 625 4.77 -10.91 33.34
CA GLU A 625 4.08 -11.84 34.26
C GLU A 625 2.89 -12.47 33.53
N ASP A 626 3.11 -13.66 32.97
CA ASP A 626 2.06 -14.45 32.31
C ASP A 626 1.34 -15.32 33.34
N SER A 627 0.07 -15.04 33.62
CA SER A 627 -0.81 -15.95 34.36
C SER A 627 -1.74 -16.67 33.39
N ASN A 628 -1.65 -17.98 33.30
CA ASN A 628 -2.41 -18.79 32.35
C ASN A 628 -3.42 -19.66 33.10
N GLU A 629 -4.60 -19.10 33.40
CA GLU A 629 -5.71 -19.84 34.01
C GLU A 629 -6.91 -19.91 33.04
N GLY A 630 -7.32 -21.13 32.68
CA GLY A 630 -8.64 -21.38 32.07
C GLY A 630 -8.81 -21.09 30.57
N GLY A 631 -7.75 -20.82 29.81
CA GLY A 631 -7.83 -20.59 28.36
C GLY A 631 -8.09 -19.13 27.95
N VAL A 632 -8.03 -18.20 28.91
CA VAL A 632 -7.93 -16.76 28.68
C VAL A 632 -6.50 -16.34 29.01
N GLU A 633 -5.78 -15.80 28.03
CA GLU A 633 -4.44 -15.25 28.23
C GLU A 633 -4.62 -13.80 28.70
N GLU A 634 -4.46 -13.56 30.01
CA GLU A 634 -4.49 -12.24 30.64
C GLU A 634 -3.06 -11.77 30.90
N LYS A 635 -2.63 -10.72 30.20
CA LYS A 635 -1.32 -10.09 30.41
C LYS A 635 -1.50 -8.80 31.20
N ARG A 636 -0.88 -8.73 32.38
CA ARG A 636 -0.76 -7.50 33.16
C ARG A 636 0.52 -6.79 32.76
N LEU A 637 0.42 -5.49 32.50
CA LEU A 637 1.56 -4.68 32.10
C LEU A 637 1.47 -3.28 32.67
N VAL A 638 2.62 -2.69 32.94
CA VAL A 638 2.73 -1.31 33.43
C VAL A 638 3.34 -0.50 32.30
N LYS A 639 2.55 0.40 31.71
CA LYS A 639 3.04 1.36 30.70
C LYS A 639 3.45 2.64 31.40
N THR A 640 4.68 3.08 31.17
CA THR A 640 5.20 4.36 31.66
C THR A 640 5.78 5.16 30.50
N PHE A 641 5.32 6.39 30.31
CA PHE A 641 5.86 7.35 29.35
C PHE A 641 6.55 8.49 30.08
N LEU A 642 7.80 8.78 29.71
CA LEU A 642 8.57 9.91 30.24
C LEU A 642 8.87 10.86 29.09
N GLY A 643 8.47 12.12 29.18
CA GLY A 643 8.74 13.16 28.20
C GLY A 643 9.48 14.33 28.82
N ARG A 644 10.49 14.85 28.12
CA ARG A 644 11.19 16.07 28.49
C ARG A 644 11.38 16.94 27.26
N ILE A 645 11.08 18.23 27.39
CA ILE A 645 11.50 19.27 26.45
C ILE A 645 12.05 20.42 27.27
N ALA A 646 13.35 20.67 27.15
CA ALA A 646 14.05 21.72 27.86
C ALA A 646 13.81 21.67 29.40
N SER A 647 13.08 22.67 29.89
CA SER A 647 12.71 22.94 31.28
C SER A 647 11.39 22.31 31.72
N THR A 648 10.73 21.53 30.87
CA THR A 648 9.47 20.84 31.20
C THR A 648 9.64 19.34 31.14
N TYR A 649 9.15 18.65 32.17
CA TYR A 649 9.19 17.19 32.30
C TYR A 649 7.81 16.66 32.70
N VAL A 650 7.36 15.59 32.04
CA VAL A 650 6.12 14.89 32.31
C VAL A 650 6.38 13.39 32.37
N ALA A 651 5.82 12.72 33.37
CA ALA A 651 5.81 11.27 33.49
C ALA A 651 4.36 10.79 33.69
N LEU A 652 3.94 9.81 32.88
CA LEU A 652 2.64 9.15 32.99
C LEU A 652 2.85 7.65 33.19
N ARG A 653 2.12 7.03 34.11
CA ARG A 653 2.15 5.57 34.32
C ARG A 653 0.74 5.01 34.46
N GLN A 654 0.47 3.90 33.80
CA GLN A 654 -0.81 3.20 33.85
C GLN A 654 -0.59 1.69 33.91
N GLU A 655 -1.23 1.04 34.88
CA GLU A 655 -1.39 -0.41 34.88
C GLU A 655 -2.48 -0.78 33.88
N GLN A 656 -2.19 -1.73 33.00
CA GLN A 656 -3.12 -2.20 31.98
C GLN A 656 -3.25 -3.72 32.05
N ILE A 657 -4.44 -4.19 31.74
CA ILE A 657 -4.77 -5.61 31.61
C ILE A 657 -5.18 -5.84 30.15
N HIS A 658 -4.41 -6.67 29.46
CA HIS A 658 -4.66 -7.07 28.08
C HIS A 658 -5.21 -8.47 28.10
N LYS A 659 -6.51 -8.61 27.81
CA LYS A 659 -7.19 -9.91 27.72
C LYS A 659 -7.26 -10.37 26.29
N ARG A 660 -6.77 -11.56 26.02
CA ARG A 660 -6.94 -12.23 24.73
C ARG A 660 -8.00 -13.32 24.85
N GLU A 661 -9.12 -13.09 24.20
CA GLU A 661 -10.23 -14.04 24.16
C GLU A 661 -10.38 -14.61 22.75
N ILE A 662 -10.63 -15.91 22.66
CA ILE A 662 -11.06 -16.55 21.42
C ILE A 662 -12.59 -16.49 21.41
N GLY A 663 -13.16 -15.68 20.53
CA GLY A 663 -14.60 -15.59 20.35
C GLY A 663 -15.20 -16.93 19.93
N HIS A 664 -16.51 -17.10 20.12
CA HIS A 664 -17.25 -18.28 19.66
C HIS A 664 -17.14 -18.51 18.12
N ASP A 665 -16.70 -17.50 17.37
CA ASP A 665 -16.43 -17.51 15.93
C ASP A 665 -14.98 -17.88 15.57
N GLY A 666 -14.13 -18.16 16.56
CA GLY A 666 -12.70 -18.46 16.38
C GLY A 666 -11.80 -17.24 16.18
N LYS A 667 -12.34 -16.00 16.23
CA LYS A 667 -11.55 -14.76 16.12
C LYS A 667 -10.88 -14.43 17.45
N ARG A 668 -9.62 -14.00 17.41
CA ARG A 668 -8.89 -13.51 18.58
C ARG A 668 -9.24 -12.05 18.81
N LYS A 669 -9.88 -11.73 19.92
CA LYS A 669 -10.17 -10.36 20.35
C LYS A 669 -9.21 -9.98 21.48
N VAL A 670 -8.44 -8.91 21.29
CA VAL A 670 -7.63 -8.31 22.35
C VAL A 670 -8.43 -7.16 22.95
N THR A 671 -8.73 -7.23 24.23
CA THR A 671 -9.37 -6.15 24.98
C THR A 671 -8.33 -5.57 25.93
N LYS A 672 -7.99 -4.29 25.74
CA LYS A 672 -7.15 -3.54 26.68
C LYS A 672 -8.05 -2.85 27.69
N THR A 673 -7.69 -2.93 28.97
CA THR A 673 -8.36 -2.20 30.05
C THR A 673 -7.30 -1.51 30.89
N GLY A 674 -7.48 -0.21 31.15
CA GLY A 674 -6.53 0.61 31.89
C GLY A 674 -7.02 0.87 33.31
N GLY A 675 -6.11 0.80 34.28
CA GLY A 675 -6.31 1.28 35.63
C GLY A 675 -6.14 2.81 35.73
N PRO A 676 -6.19 3.35 36.96
CA PRO A 676 -5.91 4.76 37.23
C PRO A 676 -4.52 5.17 36.70
N VAL A 677 -4.45 6.35 36.07
CA VAL A 677 -3.20 6.93 35.61
C VAL A 677 -2.53 7.69 36.75
N LYS A 678 -1.24 7.46 36.94
CA LYS A 678 -0.36 8.28 37.77
C LYS A 678 0.35 9.29 36.90
N ALA A 679 0.46 10.52 37.38
CA ALA A 679 1.06 11.60 36.62
C ALA A 679 2.01 12.43 37.49
N ARG A 680 3.12 12.88 36.89
CA ARG A 680 4.04 13.83 37.49
C ARG A 680 4.42 14.87 36.44
N ARG A 681 4.36 16.15 36.82
CA ARG A 681 4.84 17.27 36.02
C ARG A 681 5.84 18.08 36.84
N GLU A 682 7.03 18.28 36.29
CA GLU A 682 8.09 19.08 36.89
C GLU A 682 8.52 20.18 35.93
N GLU A 683 8.88 21.34 36.48
CA GLU A 683 9.35 22.50 35.74
C GLU A 683 10.65 23.01 36.36
N TRP A 684 11.64 23.32 35.52
CA TRP A 684 12.90 23.91 35.93
C TRP A 684 12.74 25.38 36.26
N ARG A 685 13.20 25.80 37.45
CA ARG A 685 13.24 27.21 37.85
C ARG A 685 14.67 27.69 37.91
N LYS A 686 14.97 28.81 37.23
CA LYS A 686 16.23 29.53 37.40
C LYS A 686 16.32 30.04 38.85
N GLY A 687 17.47 29.84 39.49
CA GLY A 687 17.74 30.38 40.82
C GLY A 687 17.87 31.91 40.77
N ALA A 688 17.38 32.60 41.80
CA ALA A 688 17.58 34.04 41.93
C ALA A 688 18.98 34.30 42.52
N ASN A 689 19.60 35.44 42.18
CA ASN A 689 20.80 35.96 42.85
C ASN A 689 22.02 35.00 42.86
N GLY A 690 22.22 34.20 41.81
CA GLY A 690 23.39 33.31 41.68
C GLY A 690 23.22 31.94 42.35
N GLU A 691 22.04 31.61 42.85
CA GLU A 691 21.71 30.23 43.23
C GLU A 691 21.60 29.33 41.98
N PRO A 692 22.05 28.06 42.05
CA PRO A 692 21.83 27.11 40.97
C PRO A 692 20.34 26.91 40.74
N GLY A 693 19.93 26.79 39.47
CA GLY A 693 18.56 26.43 39.14
C GLY A 693 18.19 25.06 39.72
N LYS A 694 16.90 24.82 39.90
CA LYS A 694 16.40 23.53 40.42
C LYS A 694 15.10 23.14 39.74
N TRP A 695 14.91 21.83 39.56
CA TRP A 695 13.63 21.26 39.19
C TRP A 695 12.66 21.42 40.35
N SER A 696 11.45 21.87 40.03
CA SER A 696 10.35 22.02 40.98
C SER A 696 9.16 21.21 40.50
N VAL A 697 8.60 20.43 41.42
CA VAL A 697 7.39 19.67 41.17
C VAL A 697 6.21 20.61 41.06
N LYS A 698 5.45 20.51 39.97
CA LYS A 698 4.21 21.28 39.75
C LYS A 698 2.96 20.46 40.08
N TYR A 699 2.90 19.22 39.59
CA TYR A 699 1.83 18.26 39.92
C TYR A 699 2.42 16.89 40.18
N VAL A 700 1.82 16.17 41.13
CA VAL A 700 2.05 14.74 41.39
C VAL A 700 0.72 14.13 41.80
N VAL A 701 0.33 13.09 41.07
CA VAL A 701 -0.82 12.25 41.38
C VAL A 701 -0.29 10.82 41.44
N GLU A 702 0.19 10.40 42.62
CA GLU A 702 0.78 9.08 42.87
C GLU A 702 0.51 8.59 44.31
N ASP A 703 0.63 7.28 44.54
CA ASP A 703 0.60 6.67 45.88
C ASP A 703 2.04 6.42 46.38
N GLU A 704 2.29 6.56 47.69
CA GLU A 704 3.64 6.50 48.30
C GLU A 704 4.44 5.22 47.99
N SER A 705 3.79 4.12 47.61
CA SER A 705 4.43 2.81 47.40
C SER A 705 4.98 2.57 45.99
N ASN A 706 4.77 3.48 45.02
CA ASN A 706 5.17 3.27 43.62
C ASN A 706 5.36 4.61 42.88
N SER A 707 6.37 5.38 43.29
CA SER A 707 6.65 6.74 42.82
C SER A 707 7.20 6.79 41.40
N LEU A 708 6.71 7.73 40.59
CA LEU A 708 7.26 8.03 39.27
C LEU A 708 8.69 8.60 39.37
N PRO A 709 9.58 8.29 38.41
CA PRO A 709 10.87 8.95 38.34
C PRO A 709 10.67 10.46 38.16
N GLY A 710 11.57 11.26 38.73
CA GLY A 710 11.55 12.71 38.59
C GLY A 710 12.95 13.29 38.52
N LEU A 711 13.07 14.41 37.81
CA LEU A 711 14.31 15.17 37.66
C LEU A 711 14.65 15.95 38.93
N SER A 712 13.64 16.37 39.70
CA SER A 712 13.76 16.98 41.03
C SER A 712 14.39 16.07 42.08
N MET A 713 14.39 14.76 41.83
CA MET A 713 15.01 13.75 42.69
C MET A 713 16.49 13.51 42.35
N GLN A 714 16.98 14.08 41.24
CA GLN A 714 18.35 13.89 40.76
C GLN A 714 19.24 15.03 41.25
N ALA A 715 20.41 14.70 41.81
CA ALA A 715 21.35 15.69 42.34
C ALA A 715 21.82 16.71 41.28
N ASP A 716 22.00 16.24 40.04
CA ASP A 716 22.47 17.06 38.91
C ASP A 716 21.32 17.53 38.00
N GLY A 717 20.06 17.26 38.37
CA GLY A 717 18.88 17.64 37.58
C GLY A 717 18.76 16.94 36.21
N LYS A 718 19.39 15.77 36.06
CA LYS A 718 19.38 14.91 34.87
C LYS A 718 19.41 13.44 35.27
N PHE A 719 18.90 12.56 34.42
CA PHE A 719 18.99 11.12 34.64
C PHE A 719 20.41 10.61 34.38
N GLN A 720 20.77 9.50 35.04
CA GLN A 720 22.07 8.89 34.85
C GLN A 720 22.25 8.47 33.38
N GLY A 721 23.32 8.93 32.76
CA GLY A 721 23.63 8.60 31.37
C GLY A 721 22.82 9.38 30.32
N GLU A 722 21.99 10.36 30.71
CA GLU A 722 21.17 11.18 29.79
C GLU A 722 22.01 11.89 28.69
N ASP A 723 23.28 12.20 28.97
CA ASP A 723 24.21 12.83 28.02
C ASP A 723 24.93 11.84 27.08
N THR A 724 24.78 10.54 27.31
CA THR A 724 25.47 9.49 26.56
C THR A 724 24.83 9.26 25.19
N ASP A 725 25.55 8.60 24.29
CA ASP A 725 25.04 8.28 22.96
C ASP A 725 23.91 7.23 22.97
N GLU A 726 23.66 6.57 24.10
CA GLU A 726 22.57 5.60 24.24
C GLU A 726 21.20 6.29 24.21
N TRP A 727 21.07 7.46 24.84
CA TRP A 727 19.85 8.27 24.83
C TRP A 727 19.61 8.95 23.48
N LYS A 728 20.68 9.18 22.70
CA LYS A 728 20.64 9.95 21.44
C LYS A 728 20.13 9.17 20.23
N LYS A 729 19.64 7.95 20.42
CA LYS A 729 19.23 7.07 19.32
C LYS A 729 17.93 6.34 19.66
N GLU A 730 16.94 6.54 18.80
CA GLU A 730 15.66 5.84 18.86
C GLU A 730 15.84 4.31 18.84
N GLY A 731 14.99 3.61 19.59
CA GLY A 731 15.01 2.16 19.75
C GLY A 731 16.07 1.61 20.70
N ARG A 732 16.96 2.45 21.26
CA ARG A 732 17.87 2.03 22.33
C ARG A 732 17.13 1.86 23.65
N ILE A 733 17.61 0.92 24.46
CA ILE A 733 17.13 0.72 25.82
C ILE A 733 18.07 1.46 26.77
N VAL A 734 17.51 2.31 27.62
CA VAL A 734 18.20 3.09 28.64
C VAL A 734 17.67 2.71 30.02
N ASP A 735 18.48 2.91 31.05
CA ASP A 735 18.10 2.70 32.45
C ASP A 735 17.76 4.04 33.11
N VAL A 736 16.59 4.12 33.74
CA VAL A 736 16.16 5.27 34.53
C VAL A 736 15.77 4.76 35.92
N ASN A 737 16.59 5.07 36.92
CA ASN A 737 16.40 4.68 38.31
C ASN A 737 16.21 3.15 38.51
N GLY A 738 16.87 2.31 37.71
CA GLY A 738 16.80 0.85 37.78
C GLY A 738 15.67 0.21 36.96
N GLU A 739 14.89 1.01 36.25
CA GLU A 739 13.86 0.55 35.32
C GLU A 739 14.30 0.78 33.86
N LYS A 740 13.94 -0.14 32.96
CA LYS A 740 14.34 -0.08 31.55
C LYS A 740 13.31 0.62 30.68
N TYR A 741 13.78 1.54 29.85
CA TYR A 741 12.97 2.30 28.93
C TYR A 741 13.52 2.25 27.51
N THR A 742 12.65 2.20 26.51
CA THR A 742 12.98 2.38 25.10
C THR A 742 12.96 3.87 24.76
N VAL A 743 14.01 4.38 24.14
CA VAL A 743 14.05 5.72 23.55
C VAL A 743 13.12 5.74 22.34
N ARG A 744 11.98 6.42 22.45
CA ARG A 744 10.98 6.53 21.38
C ARG A 744 11.25 7.69 20.43
N ALA A 745 11.69 8.81 20.99
CA ALA A 745 12.12 9.97 20.22
C ALA A 745 13.23 10.69 20.99
N PHE A 746 14.19 11.25 20.27
CA PHE A 746 15.24 12.08 20.84
C PHE A 746 15.65 13.18 19.86
N GLU A 747 15.84 14.38 20.37
CA GLU A 747 16.34 15.51 19.61
C GLU A 747 17.41 16.29 20.38
N TYR A 748 18.53 16.51 19.69
CA TYR A 748 19.59 17.44 20.10
C TYR A 748 19.61 18.57 19.09
N GLY A 749 19.65 19.82 19.55
CA GLY A 749 19.80 20.95 18.64
C GLY A 749 21.00 20.75 17.71
N ARG A 750 20.76 20.68 16.39
CA ARG A 750 21.84 20.65 15.39
C ARG A 750 22.78 21.84 15.66
N ARG A 751 24.09 21.57 15.76
CA ARG A 751 25.12 22.62 15.66
C ARG A 751 24.81 23.44 14.40
N ALA A 752 24.79 24.77 14.59
CA ALA A 752 24.51 25.76 13.56
C ALA A 752 25.34 25.57 12.29
#